data_AF-A0A8S4FZP1-F1
#
_entry.id   AF-A0A8S4FZP1-F1
#
_cell.length_a   1.000
_cell.length_b   1.000
_cell.length_c   1.000
_cell.angle_alpha   90.00
_cell.angle_beta   90.00
_cell.angle_gamma   90.00
#
_symmetry.space_group_name_H-M   'P 1'
#
loop_
_entity.id
_entity.type
_entity.pdbx_description
1 polymer ?
#
loop_
_entity_poly.entity_id
_entity_poly.type
_entity_poly.pdbx_seq_one_letter_code
_entity_poly.pdbx_strand_id
1 'polypeptide(L)'
;MRASDNALFCAVLVDVFSILSKSETRLRHNVVFLFNGAEENPLQAVPGFLKHPWSKGVTGLVNLDSAGINCKSLMFQVTDTRVASAYSASVPRPSAQAFGEVLFKSGIVPSDTDFRIFRDFGGIQGVDIAFSKMGHVYHTRLDSLETLKEGVQQHSGDMVLALARAMAGDPQFDTKAPAPTSAVYYDYLNLFMVTYSYTTAAVVDSLVVIFAFCTVLYYQYIVGFRKSTSVELLYSILSRVLSAAAGCGALWLVTALTVQTTIQLRYLSNGWIVVPIYWMPYLTAAVATSQLFDAWRCKRTGLTRTLRVAQAMAATRAIVLTAVVLLLLLGGTATLRYIVVIPLFLMSAASVVSLSVIKWTRIAAWQQILLEVTLAIPNLLFLFVIAIKINTLMLPIMGRTISTTPDYLVALLNMMTVILASMSLSGIELLFSRVRLWTVLTLFAVVCLVVSFIPFNPYRDSNTQPALQRHAWFHSEIFTYNRAGELIDQKSGIWMGKTEVNTPLNVLTLAAQKNITLETIDFKSDCSEFTYCNLPVITPRTIDYGDNSIVVQFGAPTVASPRPELELISRTCEGGRCVLEFSFVGPHHMSLVLSPYPSVNLTSWSLESEVRPADRFKDRPLYFIHYGRNTYDEVVEKKLVSFEFQVLNSSDPIVDIAFSAHRTDSENEFTPEFKALFDAMPDYFNIEATLSSRFNYVF
;
A
#
# COMPACT_ATOMS: atom_id res chain seq x y z
N MET A 1 -21.37 -8.98 2.63
CA MET A 1 -20.50 -8.45 3.70
C MET A 1 -19.20 -9.22 3.65
N ARG A 2 -18.06 -8.54 3.57
CA ARG A 2 -16.74 -9.20 3.52
C ARG A 2 -16.27 -9.53 4.93
N ALA A 3 -15.51 -10.61 5.08
CA ALA A 3 -15.19 -11.17 6.39
C ALA A 3 -14.17 -10.32 7.17
N SER A 4 -12.99 -10.03 6.61
CA SER A 4 -12.00 -9.18 7.28
C SER A 4 -12.26 -7.69 7.13
N ASP A 5 -13.04 -7.31 6.12
CA ASP A 5 -13.32 -5.92 5.74
C ASP A 5 -14.83 -5.59 5.81
N ASN A 6 -15.40 -5.30 6.98
CA ASN A 6 -14.75 -5.22 8.30
C ASN A 6 -15.52 -6.02 9.36
N ALA A 7 -16.22 -7.09 8.93
CA ALA A 7 -17.14 -7.86 9.78
C ALA A 7 -16.44 -8.48 11.00
N LEU A 8 -15.20 -8.95 10.83
CA LEU A 8 -14.42 -9.57 11.90
C LEU A 8 -14.12 -8.60 13.04
N PHE A 9 -13.66 -7.38 12.74
CA PHE A 9 -13.42 -6.40 13.80
C PHE A 9 -14.73 -5.90 14.41
N CYS A 10 -15.81 -5.82 13.64
CA CYS A 10 -17.13 -5.54 14.21
C CYS A 10 -17.55 -6.62 15.23
N ALA A 11 -17.40 -7.91 14.89
CA ALA A 11 -17.67 -9.01 15.82
C ALA A 11 -16.78 -8.94 17.07
N VAL A 12 -15.48 -8.67 16.88
CA VAL A 12 -14.53 -8.47 17.99
C VAL A 12 -14.95 -7.32 18.91
N LEU A 13 -15.38 -6.18 18.35
CA LEU A 13 -15.84 -5.04 19.15
C LEU A 13 -17.08 -5.39 19.97
N VAL A 14 -18.02 -6.16 19.41
CA VAL A 14 -19.20 -6.66 20.15
C VAL A 14 -18.80 -7.58 21.30
N ASP A 15 -17.87 -8.50 21.07
CA ASP A 15 -17.37 -9.42 22.10
C ASP A 15 -16.67 -8.65 23.23
N VAL A 16 -15.78 -7.72 22.89
CA VAL A 16 -15.07 -6.87 23.86
C VAL A 16 -16.06 -6.00 24.65
N PHE A 17 -17.07 -5.43 23.99
CA PHE A 17 -18.15 -4.69 24.65
C PHE A 17 -18.90 -5.56 25.67
N SER A 18 -19.26 -6.80 25.30
CA SER A 18 -19.91 -7.76 26.20
C SER A 18 -19.06 -8.09 27.42
N ILE A 19 -17.74 -8.23 27.24
CA ILE A 19 -16.80 -8.50 28.34
C ILE A 19 -16.65 -7.28 29.26
N LEU A 20 -16.49 -6.07 28.70
CA LEU A 20 -16.29 -4.86 29.50
C LEU A 20 -17.57 -4.43 30.23
N SER A 21 -18.75 -4.59 29.62
CA SER A 21 -20.04 -4.24 30.25
C SER A 21 -20.40 -5.13 31.43
N LYS A 22 -19.89 -6.35 31.47
CA LYS A 22 -20.07 -7.31 32.59
C LYS A 22 -18.94 -7.26 33.62
N SER A 23 -17.93 -6.41 33.42
CA SER A 23 -16.80 -6.26 34.33
C SER A 23 -17.23 -5.57 35.63
N GLU A 24 -16.90 -6.17 36.78
CA GLU A 24 -17.08 -5.53 38.10
C GLU A 24 -16.09 -4.36 38.30
N THR A 25 -14.96 -4.38 37.59
CA THR A 25 -13.96 -3.32 37.62
C THR A 25 -14.46 -2.11 36.85
N ARG A 26 -14.67 -0.99 37.54
CA ARG A 26 -14.99 0.30 36.94
C ARG A 26 -13.76 0.89 36.23
N LEU A 27 -13.90 1.21 34.94
CA LEU A 27 -12.87 1.91 34.17
C LEU A 27 -12.83 3.40 34.54
N ARG A 28 -11.64 4.02 34.46
CA ARG A 28 -11.47 5.46 34.71
C ARG A 28 -12.10 6.29 33.60
N HIS A 29 -11.95 5.84 32.36
CA HIS A 29 -12.50 6.47 31.16
C HIS A 29 -13.60 5.61 30.54
N ASN A 30 -14.55 6.27 29.88
CA ASN A 30 -15.55 5.59 29.06
C ASN A 30 -14.89 5.06 27.78
N VAL A 31 -15.34 3.88 27.32
CA VAL A 31 -14.93 3.31 26.03
C VAL A 31 -16.10 3.49 25.05
N VAL A 32 -15.86 4.18 23.95
CA VAL A 32 -16.84 4.37 22.87
C VAL A 32 -16.57 3.32 21.79
N PHE A 33 -17.53 2.44 21.57
CA PHE A 33 -17.52 1.50 20.45
C PHE A 33 -18.25 2.15 19.28
N LEU A 34 -17.51 2.53 18.23
CA LEU A 34 -18.06 3.15 17.04
C LEU A 34 -18.16 2.12 15.92
N PHE A 35 -19.38 1.78 15.54
CA PHE A 35 -19.69 0.98 14.36
C PHE A 35 -20.19 1.93 13.28
N ASN A 36 -19.27 2.48 12.50
CA ASN A 36 -19.59 3.39 11.40
C ASN A 36 -19.68 2.62 10.07
N GLY A 37 -20.58 3.06 9.20
CA GLY A 37 -20.71 2.54 7.83
C GLY A 37 -20.00 3.44 6.82
N ALA A 38 -20.18 3.16 5.53
CA ALA A 38 -19.78 4.06 4.44
C ALA A 38 -18.28 4.46 4.43
N GLU A 39 -17.39 3.64 4.96
CA GLU A 39 -15.94 3.76 4.74
C GLU A 39 -15.66 3.59 3.23
N GLU A 40 -16.14 2.48 2.67
CA GLU A 40 -16.12 2.14 1.24
C GLU A 40 -16.81 3.15 0.32
N ASN A 41 -17.63 4.02 0.92
CA ASN A 41 -18.21 5.18 0.26
C ASN A 41 -17.48 6.45 0.73
N PRO A 42 -16.32 6.73 0.12
CA PRO A 42 -15.23 7.61 0.59
C PRO A 42 -15.29 8.17 2.02
N LEU A 43 -15.23 7.30 3.05
CA LEU A 43 -15.05 7.66 4.47
C LEU A 43 -16.15 8.55 5.06
N GLN A 44 -17.37 8.45 4.54
CA GLN A 44 -18.42 9.47 4.78
C GLN A 44 -19.04 9.45 6.18
N ALA A 45 -18.92 8.37 6.95
CA ALA A 45 -19.57 8.31 8.26
C ALA A 45 -18.81 9.02 9.39
N VAL A 46 -17.48 9.10 9.33
CA VAL A 46 -16.70 9.79 10.37
C VAL A 46 -17.05 11.27 10.47
N PRO A 47 -17.20 12.04 9.37
CA PRO A 47 -17.72 13.42 9.44
C PRO A 47 -19.06 13.52 10.19
N GLY A 48 -19.94 12.54 10.05
CA GLY A 48 -21.19 12.44 10.82
C GLY A 48 -20.93 12.28 12.32
N PHE A 49 -20.06 11.34 12.72
CA PHE A 49 -19.70 11.16 14.12
C PHE A 49 -18.99 12.37 14.73
N LEU A 50 -18.17 13.11 13.96
CA LEU A 50 -17.49 14.31 14.44
C LEU A 50 -18.48 15.41 14.87
N LYS A 51 -19.71 15.43 14.33
CA LYS A 51 -20.79 16.32 14.78
C LYS A 51 -21.48 15.85 16.07
N HIS A 52 -21.35 14.57 16.42
CA HIS A 52 -21.98 14.01 17.61
C HIS A 52 -21.32 14.55 18.89
N PRO A 53 -22.08 14.89 19.96
CA PRO A 53 -21.52 15.46 21.19
C PRO A 53 -20.41 14.62 21.84
N TRP A 54 -20.45 13.29 21.67
CA TRP A 54 -19.42 12.39 22.20
C TRP A 54 -18.04 12.59 21.58
N SER A 55 -17.95 13.05 20.32
CA SER A 55 -16.67 13.25 19.63
C SER A 55 -15.74 14.22 20.39
N LYS A 56 -16.34 15.22 21.06
CA LYS A 56 -15.63 16.25 21.83
C LYS A 56 -14.85 15.68 23.02
N GLY A 57 -15.32 14.56 23.59
CA GLY A 57 -14.72 13.91 24.74
C GLY A 57 -13.71 12.81 24.40
N VAL A 58 -13.50 12.50 23.11
CA VAL A 58 -12.59 11.42 22.71
C VAL A 58 -11.13 11.87 22.85
N THR A 59 -10.36 11.16 23.69
CA THR A 59 -8.96 11.49 24.02
C THR A 59 -7.92 10.57 23.39
N GLY A 60 -8.35 9.44 22.81
CA GLY A 60 -7.52 8.49 22.08
C GLY A 60 -8.35 7.63 21.14
N LEU A 61 -7.75 7.18 20.03
CA LEU A 61 -8.39 6.38 18.98
C LEU A 61 -7.63 5.07 18.74
N VAL A 62 -8.39 4.01 18.48
CA VAL A 62 -7.89 2.76 17.91
C VAL A 62 -8.74 2.50 16.66
N ASN A 63 -8.17 2.74 15.49
CA ASN A 63 -8.81 2.38 14.22
C ASN A 63 -8.46 0.94 13.87
N LEU A 64 -9.45 0.17 13.42
CA LEU A 64 -9.34 -1.24 13.10
C LEU A 64 -9.82 -1.46 11.68
N ASP A 65 -8.91 -1.90 10.81
CA ASP A 65 -9.14 -1.96 9.37
C ASP A 65 -8.51 -3.22 8.76
N SER A 66 -8.51 -3.34 7.44
CA SER A 66 -7.96 -4.48 6.75
C SER A 66 -7.31 -4.08 5.43
N ALA A 67 -6.21 -4.74 5.11
CA ALA A 67 -5.60 -4.79 3.78
C ALA A 67 -5.32 -6.25 3.37
N GLY A 68 -6.00 -7.19 4.03
CA GLY A 68 -5.80 -8.64 3.95
C GLY A 68 -6.91 -9.39 4.68
N ILE A 69 -6.64 -10.59 5.20
CA ILE A 69 -7.66 -11.36 5.96
C ILE A 69 -7.07 -12.16 7.12
N ASN A 70 -5.76 -12.32 7.14
CA ASN A 70 -5.07 -13.20 8.07
C ASN A 70 -3.85 -12.50 8.65
N CYS A 71 -3.17 -13.19 9.56
CA CYS A 71 -2.03 -12.76 10.40
C CYS A 71 -2.42 -11.98 11.65
N LYS A 72 -1.41 -11.72 12.49
CA LYS A 72 -1.54 -10.75 13.57
C LYS A 72 -1.82 -9.39 12.95
N SER A 73 -2.82 -8.68 13.44
CA SER A 73 -3.12 -7.34 12.97
C SER A 73 -1.91 -6.43 13.21
N LEU A 74 -1.50 -5.73 12.17
CA LEU A 74 -0.29 -4.93 12.12
C LEU A 74 -0.65 -3.49 12.46
N MET A 75 -0.05 -2.94 13.51
CA MET A 75 -0.08 -1.49 13.74
C MET A 75 0.84 -0.81 12.72
N PHE A 76 0.27 0.05 11.87
CA PHE A 76 0.97 0.63 10.72
C PHE A 76 0.90 2.15 10.65
N GLN A 77 0.10 2.83 11.48
CA GLN A 77 0.19 4.27 11.70
C GLN A 77 0.07 4.61 13.18
N VAL A 78 0.83 5.61 13.64
CA VAL A 78 0.77 6.13 15.02
C VAL A 78 0.77 7.64 14.99
N THR A 79 -0.18 8.26 15.69
CA THR A 79 -0.19 9.71 15.97
C THR A 79 -0.25 10.04 17.45
N ASP A 80 -0.31 9.03 18.33
CA ASP A 80 -0.26 9.19 19.77
C ASP A 80 0.68 8.16 20.41
N THR A 81 1.82 8.62 20.95
CA THR A 81 2.81 7.76 21.60
C THR A 81 2.28 7.11 22.88
N ARG A 82 1.26 7.68 23.53
CA ARG A 82 0.62 7.09 24.72
C ARG A 82 -0.11 5.82 24.32
N VAL A 83 -0.84 5.84 23.20
CA VAL A 83 -1.54 4.66 22.66
C VAL A 83 -0.54 3.61 22.20
N ALA A 84 0.52 4.00 21.50
CA ALA A 84 1.57 3.07 21.09
C ALA A 84 2.30 2.42 22.30
N SER A 85 2.47 3.17 23.39
CA SER A 85 3.06 2.67 24.64
C SER A 85 2.11 1.70 25.35
N ALA A 86 0.83 2.03 25.44
CA ALA A 86 -0.21 1.14 25.97
C ALA A 86 -0.29 -0.17 25.15
N TYR A 87 -0.26 -0.08 23.82
CA TYR A 87 -0.21 -1.24 22.93
C TYR A 87 1.02 -2.11 23.21
N SER A 88 2.21 -1.51 23.24
CA SER A 88 3.46 -2.23 23.50
C SER A 88 3.49 -2.92 24.86
N ALA A 89 2.86 -2.33 25.89
CA ALA A 89 2.90 -2.84 27.26
C ALA A 89 1.82 -3.88 27.57
N SER A 90 0.67 -3.81 26.89
CA SER A 90 -0.52 -4.61 27.24
C SER A 90 -0.88 -5.70 26.23
N VAL A 91 -0.61 -5.50 24.94
CA VAL A 91 -1.09 -6.41 23.89
C VAL A 91 -0.29 -7.72 23.90
N PRO A 92 -0.95 -8.89 23.97
CA PRO A 92 -0.27 -10.16 23.84
C PRO A 92 0.32 -10.31 22.42
N ARG A 93 1.63 -10.54 22.33
CA ARG A 93 2.35 -10.82 21.07
C ARG A 93 2.19 -9.70 20.00
N PRO A 94 2.56 -8.45 20.32
CA PRO A 94 2.30 -7.29 19.47
C PRO A 94 2.92 -7.41 18.08
N SER A 95 2.26 -6.82 17.08
CA SER A 95 2.79 -6.66 15.71
C SER A 95 2.70 -5.21 15.29
N ALA A 96 3.85 -4.63 14.88
CA ALA A 96 3.94 -3.22 14.55
C ALA A 96 5.13 -2.97 13.61
N GLN A 97 4.95 -2.14 12.58
CA GLN A 97 6.04 -1.76 11.69
C GLN A 97 5.87 -0.34 11.16
N ALA A 98 6.75 0.56 11.56
CA ALA A 98 6.68 1.96 11.14
C ALA A 98 6.93 2.18 9.64
N PHE A 99 7.53 1.22 8.93
CA PHE A 99 7.65 1.33 7.47
C PHE A 99 6.29 1.31 6.75
N GLY A 100 5.27 0.68 7.35
CA GLY A 100 3.91 0.67 6.81
C GLY A 100 3.37 2.10 6.69
N GLU A 101 3.64 2.94 7.68
CA GLU A 101 3.25 4.35 7.69
C GLU A 101 3.88 5.11 6.53
N VAL A 102 5.16 4.86 6.24
CA VAL A 102 5.88 5.53 5.14
C VAL A 102 5.32 5.10 3.78
N LEU A 103 5.02 3.81 3.60
CA LEU A 103 4.42 3.31 2.36
C LEU A 103 2.99 3.83 2.15
N PHE A 104 2.23 3.96 3.23
CA PHE A 104 0.86 4.49 3.17
C PHE A 104 0.87 6.00 2.88
N LYS A 105 1.70 6.77 3.59
CA LYS A 105 1.82 8.23 3.38
C LYS A 105 2.46 8.61 2.04
N SER A 106 3.25 7.73 1.42
CA SER A 106 3.85 8.01 0.11
C SER A 106 2.86 7.87 -1.06
N GLY A 107 1.65 7.35 -0.82
CA GLY A 107 0.66 7.06 -1.87
C GLY A 107 0.97 5.80 -2.68
N ILE A 108 2.03 5.05 -2.35
CA ILE A 108 2.34 3.75 -2.98
C ILE A 108 1.22 2.75 -2.67
N VAL A 109 0.66 2.81 -1.47
CA VAL A 109 -0.55 2.07 -1.12
C VAL A 109 -1.76 2.93 -1.50
N PRO A 110 -2.55 2.56 -2.52
CA PRO A 110 -3.70 3.35 -2.97
C PRO A 110 -4.92 3.08 -2.08
N SER A 111 -4.81 3.38 -0.79
CA SER A 111 -5.84 3.14 0.23
C SER A 111 -5.87 4.32 1.20
N ASP A 112 -6.98 4.47 1.88
CA ASP A 112 -7.23 5.47 2.92
C ASP A 112 -8.08 4.78 4.00
N THR A 113 -8.12 5.34 5.21
CA THR A 113 -8.92 4.76 6.30
C THR A 113 -9.59 5.89 7.10
N ASP A 114 -10.59 5.53 7.89
CA ASP A 114 -11.25 6.45 8.82
C ASP A 114 -10.28 7.15 9.77
N PHE A 115 -9.14 6.52 10.07
CA PHE A 115 -8.07 7.10 10.88
C PHE A 115 -7.62 8.48 10.36
N ARG A 116 -7.54 8.66 9.05
CA ARG A 116 -7.19 9.97 8.46
C ARG A 116 -8.22 11.03 8.80
N ILE A 117 -9.51 10.71 8.70
CA ILE A 117 -10.56 11.69 8.95
C ILE A 117 -10.57 12.13 10.41
N PHE A 118 -10.40 11.18 11.33
CA PHE A 118 -10.24 11.47 12.75
C PHE A 118 -9.03 12.35 13.05
N ARG A 119 -7.88 12.04 12.45
CA ARG A 119 -6.62 12.76 12.64
C ARG A 119 -6.69 14.18 12.09
N ASP A 120 -7.07 14.32 10.82
CA ASP A 120 -6.91 15.57 10.06
C ASP A 120 -8.09 16.54 10.28
N PHE A 121 -9.31 16.02 10.51
CA PHE A 121 -10.51 16.86 10.69
C PHE A 121 -11.10 16.79 12.10
N GLY A 122 -10.93 15.68 12.82
CA GLY A 122 -11.37 15.56 14.22
C GLY A 122 -10.32 16.00 15.26
N GLY A 123 -9.06 16.12 14.84
CA GLY A 123 -7.92 16.29 15.74
C GLY A 123 -7.79 15.17 16.78
N ILE A 124 -8.39 14.00 16.54
CA ILE A 124 -8.36 12.85 17.45
C ILE A 124 -7.17 11.98 17.05
N GLN A 125 -6.26 11.73 18.00
CA GLN A 125 -5.01 11.02 17.76
C GLN A 125 -5.08 9.58 18.29
N GLY A 126 -4.26 8.69 17.72
CA GLY A 126 -4.34 7.28 18.06
C GLY A 126 -3.40 6.39 17.25
N VAL A 127 -3.88 5.17 16.98
CA VAL A 127 -3.19 4.18 16.14
C VAL A 127 -4.13 3.60 15.10
N ASP A 128 -3.54 3.21 13.96
CA ASP A 128 -4.22 2.47 12.89
C ASP A 128 -3.65 1.05 12.78
N ILE A 129 -4.55 0.06 12.78
CA ILE A 129 -4.22 -1.35 12.89
C ILE A 129 -4.99 -2.12 11.81
N ALA A 130 -4.28 -2.91 11.00
CA ALA A 130 -4.92 -3.69 9.94
C ALA A 130 -4.38 -5.10 9.73
N PHE A 131 -5.22 -6.01 9.24
CA PHE A 131 -4.73 -7.26 8.65
C PHE A 131 -3.94 -6.97 7.38
N SER A 132 -2.86 -7.72 7.13
CA SER A 132 -2.01 -7.48 5.95
C SER A 132 -1.70 -8.72 5.13
N LYS A 133 -1.93 -9.92 5.68
CA LYS A 133 -1.63 -11.17 4.97
C LYS A 133 -2.76 -11.58 4.06
N MET A 134 -2.39 -12.13 2.90
CA MET A 134 -3.29 -12.52 1.82
C MET A 134 -4.07 -11.33 1.23
N GLY A 135 -3.44 -10.17 1.06
CA GLY A 135 -4.06 -9.00 0.40
C GLY A 135 -4.59 -9.22 -1.02
N HIS A 136 -4.38 -10.40 -1.63
CA HIS A 136 -5.00 -10.75 -2.91
C HIS A 136 -6.49 -11.10 -2.76
N VAL A 137 -6.96 -11.48 -1.56
CA VAL A 137 -8.40 -11.71 -1.31
C VAL A 137 -9.13 -10.44 -0.90
N TYR A 138 -8.41 -9.43 -0.41
CA TYR A 138 -8.98 -8.15 0.01
C TYR A 138 -9.74 -7.48 -1.14
N HIS A 139 -10.95 -6.96 -0.85
CA HIS A 139 -11.90 -6.43 -1.83
C HIS A 139 -12.25 -7.42 -2.95
N THR A 140 -12.39 -8.71 -2.63
CA THR A 140 -12.83 -9.72 -3.59
C THR A 140 -13.88 -10.64 -2.98
N ARG A 141 -14.51 -11.44 -3.83
CA ARG A 141 -15.46 -12.50 -3.41
C ARG A 141 -14.86 -13.56 -2.47
N LEU A 142 -13.52 -13.62 -2.33
CA LEU A 142 -12.83 -14.56 -1.45
C LEU A 142 -12.56 -13.99 -0.05
N ASP A 143 -12.91 -12.73 0.19
CA ASP A 143 -12.93 -12.16 1.53
C ASP A 143 -14.14 -12.68 2.30
N SER A 144 -14.06 -13.96 2.68
CA SER A 144 -15.14 -14.75 3.27
C SER A 144 -14.64 -15.53 4.50
N LEU A 145 -15.59 -16.05 5.29
CA LEU A 145 -15.27 -16.78 6.51
C LEU A 145 -14.45 -18.04 6.25
N GLU A 146 -14.60 -18.66 5.08
CA GLU A 146 -13.86 -19.85 4.67
C GLU A 146 -12.36 -19.59 4.49
N THR A 147 -11.97 -18.35 4.20
CA THR A 147 -10.57 -17.95 4.04
C THR A 147 -9.91 -17.53 5.37
N LEU A 148 -10.71 -17.25 6.39
CA LEU A 148 -10.24 -16.85 7.71
C LEU A 148 -9.57 -18.01 8.43
N LYS A 149 -8.34 -17.81 8.92
CA LYS A 149 -7.62 -18.83 9.69
C LYS A 149 -8.06 -18.84 11.14
N GLU A 150 -8.12 -20.04 11.70
CA GLU A 150 -8.33 -20.23 13.13
C GLU A 150 -7.34 -19.41 13.97
N GLY A 151 -7.83 -18.85 15.08
CA GLY A 151 -7.05 -18.04 16.01
C GLY A 151 -6.88 -16.57 15.62
N VAL A 152 -7.17 -16.15 14.37
CA VAL A 152 -7.10 -14.72 13.98
C VAL A 152 -8.12 -13.90 14.75
N GLN A 153 -9.37 -14.37 14.85
CA GLN A 153 -10.41 -13.74 15.66
C GLN A 153 -10.02 -13.64 17.13
N GLN A 154 -9.59 -14.77 17.73
CA GLN A 154 -9.20 -14.81 19.14
C GLN A 154 -8.06 -13.82 19.43
N HIS A 155 -7.01 -13.81 18.59
CA HIS A 155 -5.88 -12.90 18.78
C HIS A 155 -6.30 -11.43 18.66
N SER A 156 -7.22 -11.12 17.74
CA SER A 156 -7.77 -9.77 17.56
C SER A 156 -8.59 -9.35 18.78
N GLY A 157 -9.41 -10.25 19.32
CA GLY A 157 -10.15 -10.06 20.58
C GLY A 157 -9.22 -9.81 21.76
N ASP A 158 -8.19 -10.65 21.93
CA ASP A 158 -7.19 -10.51 23.00
C ASP A 158 -6.47 -9.15 22.91
N MET A 159 -6.09 -8.73 21.70
CA MET A 159 -5.46 -7.43 21.44
C MET A 159 -6.38 -6.27 21.81
N VAL A 160 -7.59 -6.23 21.25
CA VAL A 160 -8.53 -5.12 21.45
C VAL A 160 -8.96 -5.03 22.92
N LEU A 161 -9.23 -6.15 23.57
CA LEU A 161 -9.59 -6.20 24.99
C LEU A 161 -8.46 -5.69 25.88
N ALA A 162 -7.22 -6.14 25.65
CA ALA A 162 -6.06 -5.72 26.44
C ALA A 162 -5.79 -4.22 26.27
N LEU A 163 -5.82 -3.73 25.02
CA LEU A 163 -5.58 -2.34 24.70
C LEU A 163 -6.68 -1.43 25.26
N ALA A 164 -7.95 -1.79 25.12
CA ALA A 164 -9.07 -1.02 25.65
C ALA A 164 -8.99 -0.88 27.17
N ARG A 165 -8.69 -1.96 27.90
CA ARG A 165 -8.48 -1.91 29.36
C ARG A 165 -7.30 -1.04 29.75
N ALA A 166 -6.18 -1.17 29.04
CA ALA A 166 -4.98 -0.39 29.31
C ALA A 166 -5.21 1.11 29.12
N MET A 167 -5.79 1.52 27.98
CA MET A 167 -6.11 2.91 27.69
C MET A 167 -7.16 3.47 28.65
N ALA A 168 -8.25 2.74 28.88
CA ALA A 168 -9.34 3.22 29.72
C ALA A 168 -8.96 3.31 31.21
N GLY A 169 -7.93 2.58 31.66
CA GLY A 169 -7.39 2.64 33.02
C GLY A 169 -6.27 3.66 33.23
N ASP A 170 -5.67 4.19 32.16
CA ASP A 170 -4.47 5.03 32.24
C ASP A 170 -4.82 6.53 32.41
N PRO A 171 -4.39 7.19 33.50
CA PRO A 171 -4.59 8.62 33.75
C PRO A 171 -4.07 9.54 32.64
N GLN A 172 -3.13 9.08 31.81
CA GLN A 172 -2.61 9.89 30.70
C GLN A 172 -3.70 10.26 29.68
N PHE A 173 -4.81 9.52 29.62
CA PHE A 173 -5.95 9.78 28.72
C PHE A 173 -7.00 10.73 29.30
N ASP A 174 -6.78 11.31 30.49
CA ASP A 174 -7.66 12.34 31.08
C ASP A 174 -7.76 13.58 30.16
N THR A 175 -6.67 13.86 29.43
CA THR A 175 -6.57 14.99 28.50
C THR A 175 -6.31 14.51 27.08
N LYS A 176 -6.89 15.21 26.10
CA LYS A 176 -6.63 14.99 24.69
C LYS A 176 -5.17 15.33 24.34
N ALA A 177 -4.55 14.56 23.44
CA ALA A 177 -3.23 14.91 22.93
C ALA A 177 -3.30 16.27 22.22
N PRO A 178 -2.40 17.23 22.54
CA PRO A 178 -2.46 18.57 21.95
C PRO A 178 -2.07 18.58 20.47
N ALA A 179 -1.24 17.63 20.05
CA ALA A 179 -0.74 17.51 18.68
C ALA A 179 -0.41 16.04 18.36
N PRO A 180 -0.40 15.65 17.08
CA PRO A 180 0.10 14.34 16.69
C PRO A 180 1.57 14.20 17.09
N THR A 181 1.89 13.10 17.76
CA THR A 181 3.26 12.76 18.17
C THR A 181 3.80 11.63 17.30
N SER A 182 5.02 11.81 16.80
CA SER A 182 5.70 10.79 16.01
C SER A 182 6.56 9.87 16.87
N ALA A 183 6.58 8.58 16.54
CA ALA A 183 7.40 7.58 17.20
C ALA A 183 8.11 6.70 16.17
N VAL A 184 9.28 6.17 16.54
CA VAL A 184 9.83 5.00 15.88
C VAL A 184 9.26 3.78 16.60
N TYR A 185 8.65 2.87 15.84
CA TYR A 185 8.05 1.67 16.41
C TYR A 185 8.22 0.45 15.49
N TYR A 186 8.52 -0.68 16.09
CA TYR A 186 8.63 -1.96 15.39
C TYR A 186 8.54 -3.12 16.37
N ASP A 187 8.09 -4.28 15.90
CA ASP A 187 8.30 -5.54 16.62
C ASP A 187 9.60 -6.24 16.17
N TYR A 188 10.29 -6.86 17.13
CA TYR A 188 11.44 -7.72 16.87
C TYR A 188 10.96 -9.18 16.81
N LEU A 189 10.96 -9.77 15.61
CA LEU A 189 10.54 -11.16 15.34
C LEU A 189 9.12 -11.51 15.82
N ASN A 190 8.23 -10.52 15.94
CA ASN A 190 6.90 -10.64 16.56
C ASN A 190 6.91 -11.17 18.01
N LEU A 191 8.04 -11.01 18.72
CA LEU A 191 8.20 -11.41 20.13
C LEU A 191 7.80 -10.28 21.08
N PHE A 192 8.35 -9.09 20.85
CA PHE A 192 8.07 -7.88 21.62
C PHE A 192 8.13 -6.65 20.70
N MET A 193 7.47 -5.58 21.11
CA MET A 193 7.47 -4.30 20.43
C MET A 193 8.43 -3.34 21.13
N VAL A 194 9.07 -2.49 20.32
CA VAL A 194 9.89 -1.37 20.77
C VAL A 194 9.25 -0.09 20.24
N THR A 195 9.13 0.93 21.08
CA THR A 195 8.63 2.26 20.72
C THR A 195 9.43 3.34 21.43
N TYR A 196 9.83 4.40 20.72
CA TYR A 196 10.57 5.53 21.28
C TYR A 196 10.43 6.81 20.45
N SER A 197 10.72 7.95 21.06
CA SER A 197 10.68 9.27 20.39
C SER A 197 11.78 9.42 19.33
N TYR A 198 11.62 10.36 18.40
CA TYR A 198 12.65 10.67 17.39
C TYR A 198 13.96 11.18 18.00
N THR A 199 13.90 11.91 19.12
CA THR A 199 15.08 12.35 19.85
C THR A 199 15.82 11.17 20.45
N THR A 200 15.10 10.25 21.09
CA THR A 200 15.68 8.99 21.61
C THR A 200 16.28 8.16 20.49
N ALA A 201 15.61 8.09 19.33
CA ALA A 201 16.13 7.41 18.14
C ALA A 201 17.50 7.96 17.75
N ALA A 202 17.62 9.29 17.60
CA ALA A 202 18.89 9.93 17.22
C ALA A 202 20.03 9.64 18.23
N VAL A 203 19.72 9.60 19.53
CA VAL A 203 20.70 9.22 20.57
C VAL A 203 21.13 7.76 20.40
N VAL A 204 20.19 6.83 20.29
CA VAL A 204 20.47 5.39 20.12
C VAL A 204 21.29 5.16 18.84
N ASP A 205 20.87 5.75 17.73
CA ASP A 205 21.55 5.65 16.45
C ASP A 205 22.99 6.17 16.53
N SER A 206 23.21 7.30 17.20
CA SER A 206 24.55 7.87 17.42
C SER A 206 25.44 6.95 18.28
N LEU A 207 24.87 6.36 19.34
CA LEU A 207 25.59 5.40 20.18
C LEU A 207 25.97 4.13 19.39
N VAL A 208 25.08 3.63 18.54
CA VAL A 208 25.34 2.47 17.67
C VAL A 208 26.42 2.80 16.63
N VAL A 209 26.40 4.01 16.05
CA VAL A 209 27.46 4.47 15.13
C VAL A 209 28.82 4.53 15.82
N ILE A 210 28.89 5.10 17.03
CA ILE A 210 30.13 5.16 17.82
C ILE A 210 30.62 3.75 18.13
N PHE A 211 29.73 2.86 18.58
CA PHE A 211 30.07 1.47 18.87
C PHE A 211 30.61 0.76 17.63
N ALA A 212 29.92 0.88 16.48
CA ALA A 212 30.35 0.30 15.22
C ALA A 212 31.73 0.82 14.80
N PHE A 213 31.96 2.13 14.91
CA PHE A 213 33.27 2.74 14.64
C PHE A 213 34.36 2.17 15.56
N CYS A 214 34.10 2.02 16.86
CA CYS A 214 35.01 1.36 17.79
C CYS A 214 35.34 -0.08 17.39
N THR A 215 34.38 -0.86 16.85
CA THR A 215 34.66 -2.22 16.37
C THR A 215 35.54 -2.26 15.11
N VAL A 216 35.44 -1.25 14.24
CA VAL A 216 36.33 -1.10 13.08
C VAL A 216 37.75 -0.73 13.55
N LEU A 217 37.87 0.14 14.55
CA LEU A 217 39.16 0.42 15.21
C LEU A 217 39.72 -0.80 15.94
N TYR A 218 38.87 -1.63 16.54
CA TYR A 218 39.30 -2.87 17.19
C TYR A 218 39.91 -3.87 16.19
N TYR A 219 39.34 -3.97 14.98
CA TYR A 219 39.98 -4.69 13.89
C TYR A 219 41.36 -4.12 13.54
N GLN A 220 41.48 -2.79 13.37
CA GLN A 220 42.76 -2.13 13.11
C GLN A 220 43.78 -2.36 14.23
N TYR A 221 43.33 -2.39 15.48
CA TYR A 221 44.17 -2.70 16.64
C TYR A 221 44.71 -4.14 16.59
N ILE A 222 43.87 -5.12 16.26
CA ILE A 222 44.30 -6.54 16.17
C ILE A 222 45.31 -6.76 15.05
N VAL A 223 45.09 -6.15 13.88
CA VAL A 223 45.99 -6.30 12.71
C VAL A 223 47.21 -5.37 12.79
N GLY A 224 47.11 -4.30 13.58
CA GLY A 224 48.12 -3.27 13.79
C GLY A 224 47.85 -2.00 12.98
N PHE A 225 47.90 -0.85 13.66
CA PHE A 225 47.74 0.50 13.10
C PHE A 225 48.91 0.88 12.19
N ARG A 226 48.93 0.34 10.97
CA ARG A 226 49.90 0.66 9.92
C ARG A 226 49.18 1.27 8.73
N LYS A 227 49.85 2.21 8.03
CA LYS A 227 49.33 2.83 6.80
C LYS A 227 48.91 1.78 5.77
N SER A 228 49.69 0.70 5.63
CA SER A 228 49.35 -0.43 4.76
C SER A 228 48.01 -1.07 5.13
N THR A 229 47.79 -1.42 6.40
CA THR A 229 46.53 -2.01 6.90
C THR A 229 45.32 -1.10 6.66
N SER A 230 45.49 0.21 6.84
CA SER A 230 44.42 1.19 6.57
C SER A 230 44.10 1.30 5.08
N VAL A 231 45.11 1.29 4.21
CA VAL A 231 44.93 1.26 2.75
C VAL A 231 44.26 -0.04 2.30
N GLU A 232 44.62 -1.18 2.90
CA GLU A 232 43.94 -2.46 2.64
C GLU A 232 42.47 -2.39 3.03
N LEU A 233 42.13 -1.81 4.19
CA LEU A 233 40.73 -1.63 4.59
C LEU A 233 39.96 -0.78 3.56
N LEU A 234 40.56 0.29 3.03
CA LEU A 234 39.94 1.10 1.97
C LEU A 234 39.71 0.31 0.67
N TYR A 235 40.66 -0.53 0.25
CA TYR A 235 40.43 -1.44 -0.88
C TYR A 235 39.32 -2.44 -0.60
N SER A 236 39.17 -2.90 0.63
CA SER A 236 38.09 -3.79 1.03
C SER A 236 36.73 -3.07 0.99
N ILE A 237 36.66 -1.80 1.43
CA ILE A 237 35.47 -0.95 1.27
C ILE A 237 35.12 -0.82 -0.20
N LEU A 238 36.09 -0.47 -1.06
CA LEU A 238 35.89 -0.38 -2.50
C LEU A 238 35.37 -1.71 -3.08
N SER A 239 35.93 -2.85 -2.67
CA SER A 239 35.47 -4.18 -3.08
C SER A 239 33.99 -4.39 -2.76
N ARG A 240 33.56 -4.02 -1.55
CA ARG A 240 32.15 -4.19 -1.11
C ARG A 240 31.21 -3.27 -1.87
N VAL A 241 31.60 -2.01 -2.11
CA VAL A 241 30.82 -1.07 -2.93
C VAL A 241 30.67 -1.59 -4.36
N LEU A 242 31.76 -2.05 -4.99
CA LEU A 242 31.71 -2.64 -6.33
C LEU A 242 30.88 -3.92 -6.37
N SER A 243 30.93 -4.75 -5.32
CA SER A 243 30.12 -5.96 -5.22
C SER A 243 28.64 -5.64 -5.14
N ALA A 244 28.25 -4.68 -4.30
CA ALA A 244 26.86 -4.22 -4.23
C ALA A 244 26.39 -3.60 -5.56
N ALA A 245 27.22 -2.77 -6.20
CA ALA A 245 26.90 -2.15 -7.49
C ALA A 245 26.71 -3.21 -8.61
N ALA A 246 27.59 -4.22 -8.68
CA ALA A 246 27.44 -5.33 -9.62
C ALA A 246 26.15 -6.13 -9.35
N GLY A 247 25.83 -6.38 -8.08
CA GLY A 247 24.58 -7.00 -7.67
C GLY A 247 23.35 -6.22 -8.13
N CYS A 248 23.33 -4.90 -7.86
CA CYS A 248 22.25 -4.03 -8.32
C CYS A 248 22.11 -4.05 -9.85
N GLY A 249 23.24 -3.94 -10.58
CA GLY A 249 23.24 -3.98 -12.04
C GLY A 249 22.68 -5.28 -12.60
N ALA A 250 23.06 -6.43 -12.03
CA ALA A 250 22.55 -7.73 -12.45
C ALA A 250 21.04 -7.89 -12.18
N LEU A 251 20.57 -7.47 -11.00
CA LEU A 251 19.14 -7.47 -10.66
C LEU A 251 18.34 -6.60 -11.61
N TRP A 252 18.79 -5.37 -11.87
CA TRP A 252 18.10 -4.45 -12.78
C TRP A 252 18.09 -4.95 -14.22
N LEU A 253 19.19 -5.54 -14.68
CA LEU A 253 19.27 -6.17 -16.00
C LEU A 253 18.25 -7.31 -16.13
N VAL A 254 18.24 -8.25 -15.18
CA VAL A 254 17.28 -9.37 -15.19
C VAL A 254 15.85 -8.85 -15.11
N THR A 255 15.58 -7.88 -14.23
CA THR A 255 14.24 -7.26 -14.10
C THR A 255 13.80 -6.65 -15.43
N ALA A 256 14.62 -5.82 -16.06
CA ALA A 256 14.30 -5.18 -17.33
C ALA A 256 14.03 -6.20 -18.44
N LEU A 257 14.83 -7.27 -18.52
CA LEU A 257 14.60 -8.36 -19.47
C LEU A 257 13.27 -9.08 -19.18
N THR A 258 12.99 -9.41 -17.92
CA THR A 258 11.73 -10.10 -17.57
C THR A 258 10.50 -9.23 -17.82
N VAL A 259 10.54 -7.93 -17.54
CA VAL A 259 9.43 -7.00 -17.82
C VAL A 259 9.13 -6.92 -19.32
N GLN A 260 10.16 -7.01 -20.17
CA GLN A 260 10.00 -6.94 -21.62
C GLN A 260 9.62 -8.27 -22.28
N THR A 261 10.05 -9.40 -21.71
CA THR A 261 9.96 -10.72 -22.36
C THR A 261 8.93 -11.65 -21.73
N THR A 262 8.42 -11.33 -20.54
CA THR A 262 7.51 -12.21 -19.77
C THR A 262 6.26 -11.46 -19.30
N ILE A 263 5.33 -12.22 -18.73
CA ILE A 263 4.12 -11.69 -18.09
C ILE A 263 4.51 -11.06 -16.73
N GLN A 264 3.96 -9.89 -16.42
CA GLN A 264 4.16 -9.21 -15.13
C GLN A 264 3.27 -9.79 -14.03
N LEU A 265 3.55 -9.49 -12.76
CA LEU A 265 2.78 -9.94 -11.59
C LEU A 265 2.82 -11.45 -11.29
N ARG A 266 3.79 -12.20 -11.84
CA ARG A 266 3.90 -13.67 -11.63
C ARG A 266 4.00 -14.10 -10.17
N TYR A 267 4.44 -13.20 -9.30
CA TYR A 267 4.51 -13.41 -7.85
C TYR A 267 3.15 -13.41 -7.15
N LEU A 268 2.05 -13.01 -7.80
CA LEU A 268 0.71 -13.09 -7.21
C LEU A 268 0.29 -14.54 -6.96
N SER A 269 0.45 -15.41 -7.96
CA SER A 269 0.21 -16.84 -7.82
C SER A 269 1.37 -17.59 -7.17
N ASN A 270 2.62 -17.12 -7.36
CA ASN A 270 3.83 -17.81 -6.92
C ASN A 270 4.80 -16.86 -6.20
N GLY A 271 4.46 -16.43 -4.97
CA GLY A 271 5.27 -15.44 -4.22
C GLY A 271 6.74 -15.83 -3.98
N TRP A 272 7.09 -17.12 -4.04
CA TRP A 272 8.47 -17.59 -3.90
C TRP A 272 9.38 -17.15 -5.06
N ILE A 273 8.82 -16.81 -6.23
CA ILE A 273 9.57 -16.42 -7.43
C ILE A 273 10.32 -15.09 -7.27
N VAL A 274 9.96 -14.31 -6.25
CA VAL A 274 10.68 -13.08 -5.85
C VAL A 274 12.16 -13.37 -5.58
N VAL A 275 12.48 -14.52 -5.00
CA VAL A 275 13.87 -14.91 -4.71
C VAL A 275 14.67 -15.15 -6.00
N PRO A 276 14.28 -16.07 -6.91
CA PRO A 276 15.03 -16.29 -8.14
C PRO A 276 15.08 -15.08 -9.08
N ILE A 277 14.03 -14.25 -9.14
CA ILE A 277 14.00 -13.07 -10.03
C ILE A 277 14.83 -11.91 -9.46
N TYR A 278 14.68 -11.58 -8.17
CA TYR A 278 15.26 -10.36 -7.62
C TYR A 278 16.48 -10.63 -6.73
N TRP A 279 16.41 -11.59 -5.81
CA TRP A 279 17.50 -11.80 -4.84
C TRP A 279 18.71 -12.50 -5.45
N MET A 280 18.47 -13.51 -6.28
CA MET A 280 19.54 -14.36 -6.80
C MET A 280 20.46 -13.68 -7.80
N PRO A 281 19.99 -12.86 -8.76
CA PRO A 281 20.89 -12.09 -9.62
C PRO A 281 21.78 -11.14 -8.81
N TYR A 282 21.25 -10.51 -7.77
CA TYR A 282 22.03 -9.66 -6.87
C TYR A 282 23.12 -10.46 -6.15
N LEU A 283 22.73 -11.53 -5.44
CA LEU A 283 23.64 -12.32 -4.60
C LEU A 283 24.75 -12.97 -5.44
N THR A 284 24.42 -13.48 -6.63
CA THR A 284 25.39 -14.14 -7.51
C THR A 284 26.43 -13.14 -8.03
N ALA A 285 26.01 -11.99 -8.54
CA ALA A 285 26.93 -10.95 -9.03
C ALA A 285 27.74 -10.30 -7.90
N ALA A 286 27.14 -10.08 -6.72
CA ALA A 286 27.84 -9.53 -5.57
C ALA A 286 28.92 -10.50 -5.05
N VAL A 287 28.58 -11.78 -4.86
CA VAL A 287 29.55 -12.81 -4.45
C VAL A 287 30.64 -12.98 -5.51
N ALA A 288 30.27 -12.99 -6.79
CA ALA A 288 31.21 -13.07 -7.90
C ALA A 288 32.27 -11.96 -7.85
N THR A 289 31.82 -10.71 -7.81
CA THR A 289 32.71 -9.53 -7.75
C THR A 289 33.57 -9.55 -6.50
N SER A 290 33.01 -9.96 -5.35
CA SER A 290 33.75 -10.06 -4.09
C SER A 290 34.92 -11.05 -4.17
N GLN A 291 34.70 -12.21 -4.80
CA GLN A 291 35.69 -13.28 -4.97
C GLN A 291 36.76 -12.92 -6.00
N LEU A 292 36.36 -12.28 -7.10
CA LEU A 292 37.29 -11.81 -8.13
C LEU A 292 38.22 -10.73 -7.57
N PHE A 293 37.67 -9.80 -6.79
CA PHE A 293 38.47 -8.78 -6.13
C PHE A 293 39.43 -9.40 -5.10
N ASP A 294 38.97 -10.35 -4.30
CA ASP A 294 39.82 -11.10 -3.37
C ASP A 294 40.91 -11.90 -4.12
N ALA A 295 40.61 -12.49 -5.27
CA ALA A 295 41.58 -13.18 -6.13
C ALA A 295 42.70 -12.29 -6.62
N TRP A 296 42.35 -11.05 -6.96
CA TRP A 296 43.30 -10.04 -7.37
C TRP A 296 44.18 -9.54 -6.21
N ARG A 297 43.59 -9.34 -5.02
CA ARG A 297 44.31 -8.83 -3.84
C ARG A 297 45.07 -9.86 -3.05
N CYS A 298 44.62 -11.11 -2.97
CA CYS A 298 45.17 -12.11 -2.03
C CYS A 298 46.67 -12.34 -2.18
N LYS A 299 47.21 -12.21 -3.40
CA LYS A 299 48.63 -12.36 -3.71
C LYS A 299 49.47 -11.12 -3.34
N ARG A 300 48.81 -9.97 -3.16
CA ARG A 300 49.42 -8.66 -2.89
C ARG A 300 49.37 -8.29 -1.40
N THR A 301 48.54 -8.98 -0.63
CA THR A 301 48.38 -8.76 0.82
C THR A 301 49.13 -9.82 1.61
N GLY A 302 49.80 -9.42 2.70
CA GLY A 302 50.38 -10.36 3.67
C GLY A 302 49.39 -10.97 4.67
N LEU A 303 48.09 -10.73 4.49
CA LEU A 303 47.04 -11.14 5.43
C LEU A 303 46.59 -12.59 5.20
N THR A 304 46.43 -13.33 6.30
CA THR A 304 45.83 -14.67 6.28
C THR A 304 44.37 -14.59 5.81
N ARG A 305 43.83 -15.72 5.36
CA ARG A 305 42.43 -15.79 4.92
C ARG A 305 41.44 -15.34 6.00
N THR A 306 41.64 -15.76 7.24
CA THR A 306 40.84 -15.37 8.42
C THR A 306 40.84 -13.86 8.64
N LEU A 307 42.00 -13.21 8.51
CA LEU A 307 42.12 -11.77 8.65
C LEU A 307 41.52 -11.00 7.48
N ARG A 308 41.60 -11.52 6.25
CA ARG A 308 40.92 -10.92 5.08
C ARG A 308 39.40 -10.98 5.20
N VAL A 309 38.85 -12.03 5.82
CA VAL A 309 37.41 -12.12 6.14
C VAL A 309 37.03 -11.08 7.19
N ALA A 310 37.77 -11.00 8.29
CA ALA A 310 37.56 -9.98 9.32
C ALA A 310 37.65 -8.55 8.76
N GLN A 311 38.58 -8.33 7.83
CA GLN A 311 38.74 -7.09 7.08
C GLN A 311 37.51 -6.77 6.21
N ALA A 312 37.01 -7.74 5.45
CA ALA A 312 35.81 -7.57 4.63
C ALA A 312 34.58 -7.25 5.48
N MET A 313 34.42 -7.92 6.62
CA MET A 313 33.33 -7.63 7.56
C MET A 313 33.49 -6.24 8.20
N ALA A 314 34.72 -5.82 8.54
CA ALA A 314 34.99 -4.46 9.03
C ALA A 314 34.70 -3.40 7.96
N ALA A 315 35.02 -3.67 6.69
CA ALA A 315 34.68 -2.81 5.57
C ALA A 315 33.16 -2.69 5.39
N THR A 316 32.42 -3.79 5.47
CA THR A 316 30.95 -3.75 5.40
C THR A 316 30.35 -2.95 6.57
N ARG A 317 30.83 -3.17 7.80
CA ARG A 317 30.41 -2.33 8.95
C ARG A 317 30.72 -0.85 8.73
N ALA A 318 31.87 -0.51 8.13
CA ALA A 318 32.22 0.86 7.79
C ALA A 318 31.26 1.48 6.74
N ILE A 319 30.78 0.68 5.79
CA ILE A 319 29.78 1.15 4.81
C ILE A 319 28.43 1.38 5.50
N VAL A 320 27.96 0.42 6.29
CA VAL A 320 26.67 0.52 6.98
C VAL A 320 26.68 1.66 8.00
N LEU A 321 27.76 1.86 8.76
CA LEU A 321 27.87 3.00 9.68
C LEU A 321 27.82 4.33 8.93
N THR A 322 28.47 4.43 7.76
CA THR A 322 28.43 5.64 6.92
C THR A 322 27.00 5.89 6.42
N ALA A 323 26.28 4.84 6.02
CA ALA A 323 24.88 4.96 5.63
C ALA A 323 24.00 5.47 6.79
N VAL A 324 24.19 4.96 8.02
CA VAL A 324 23.45 5.45 9.20
C VAL A 324 23.78 6.92 9.50
N VAL A 325 25.05 7.33 9.39
CA VAL A 325 25.43 8.75 9.54
C VAL A 325 24.73 9.62 8.50
N LEU A 326 24.70 9.20 7.23
CA LEU A 326 23.98 9.93 6.18
C LEU A 326 22.48 10.01 6.46
N LEU A 327 21.86 8.92 6.94
CA LEU A 327 20.45 8.92 7.33
C LEU A 327 20.19 9.84 8.53
N LEU A 328 21.09 9.92 9.51
CA LEU A 328 20.98 10.85 10.63
C LEU A 328 21.00 12.32 10.18
N LEU A 329 21.77 12.64 9.14
CA LEU A 329 21.81 13.98 8.55
C LEU A 329 20.52 14.32 7.78
N LEU A 330 19.78 13.31 7.31
CA LEU A 330 18.48 13.45 6.66
C LEU A 330 17.35 13.40 7.70
N GLY A 331 16.92 14.57 8.20
CA GLY A 331 15.96 14.69 9.31
C GLY A 331 14.62 13.94 9.15
N GLY A 332 14.21 13.62 7.92
CA GLY A 332 12.97 12.89 7.62
C GLY A 332 13.05 11.35 7.69
N THR A 333 14.20 10.76 8.05
CA THR A 333 14.41 9.30 7.94
C THR A 333 14.14 8.53 9.23
N ALA A 334 13.86 9.20 10.35
CA ALA A 334 13.82 8.60 11.69
C ALA A 334 12.97 7.32 11.76
N THR A 335 11.81 7.33 11.11
CA THR A 335 10.85 6.22 11.04
C THR A 335 11.44 4.93 10.49
N LEU A 336 12.41 4.99 9.57
CA LEU A 336 12.98 3.82 8.87
C LEU A 336 14.37 3.42 9.36
N ARG A 337 15.07 4.28 10.12
CA ARG A 337 16.48 4.02 10.46
C ARG A 337 16.70 2.72 11.24
N TYR A 338 15.72 2.27 12.03
CA TYR A 338 15.81 1.01 12.78
C TYR A 338 16.12 -0.20 11.88
N ILE A 339 15.67 -0.20 10.62
CA ILE A 339 15.89 -1.26 9.64
C ILE A 339 17.39 -1.44 9.34
N VAL A 340 18.19 -0.38 9.47
CA VAL A 340 19.65 -0.37 9.23
C VAL A 340 20.45 -0.38 10.54
N VAL A 341 19.98 0.33 11.55
CA VAL A 341 20.66 0.49 12.85
C VAL A 341 20.70 -0.81 13.65
N ILE A 342 19.62 -1.60 13.65
CA ILE A 342 19.58 -2.89 14.35
C ILE A 342 20.59 -3.87 13.73
N PRO A 343 20.63 -4.08 12.39
CA PRO A 343 21.68 -4.86 11.77
C PRO A 343 23.09 -4.36 12.10
N LEU A 344 23.32 -3.05 12.06
CA LEU A 344 24.63 -2.49 12.40
C LEU A 344 25.04 -2.83 13.84
N PHE A 345 24.13 -2.70 14.79
CA PHE A 345 24.35 -3.08 16.18
C PHE A 345 24.69 -4.56 16.32
N LEU A 346 23.87 -5.45 15.74
CA LEU A 346 24.08 -6.90 15.81
C LEU A 346 25.38 -7.34 15.14
N MET A 347 25.71 -6.78 13.96
CA MET A 347 26.97 -7.03 13.27
C MET A 347 28.18 -6.55 14.08
N SER A 348 28.05 -5.40 14.75
CA SER A 348 29.12 -4.85 15.59
C SER A 348 29.34 -5.72 16.83
N ALA A 349 28.26 -6.13 17.52
CA ALA A 349 28.33 -7.04 18.66
C ALA A 349 28.93 -8.40 18.27
N ALA A 350 28.47 -9.00 17.16
CA ALA A 350 29.04 -10.22 16.60
C ALA A 350 30.54 -10.08 16.31
N SER A 351 30.96 -8.93 15.76
CA SER A 351 32.36 -8.70 15.43
C SER A 351 33.27 -8.63 16.65
N VAL A 352 32.80 -8.13 17.80
CA VAL A 352 33.58 -8.12 19.05
C VAL A 352 33.89 -9.56 19.47
N VAL A 353 32.89 -10.45 19.42
CA VAL A 353 33.05 -11.87 19.73
C VAL A 353 34.00 -12.53 18.73
N SER A 354 33.73 -12.41 17.43
CA SER A 354 34.55 -13.02 16.38
C SER A 354 36.02 -12.57 16.44
N LEU A 355 36.27 -11.25 16.51
CA LEU A 355 37.61 -10.70 16.57
C LEU A 355 38.36 -11.13 17.84
N SER A 356 37.65 -11.24 18.97
CA SER A 356 38.24 -11.74 20.22
C SER A 356 38.63 -13.21 20.08
N VAL A 357 37.76 -14.06 19.54
CA VAL A 357 38.07 -15.48 19.29
C VAL A 357 39.27 -15.61 18.36
N ILE A 358 39.32 -14.85 17.26
CA ILE A 358 40.44 -14.85 16.32
C ILE A 358 41.76 -14.40 16.99
N LYS A 359 41.70 -13.44 17.92
CA LYS A 359 42.88 -12.96 18.65
C LYS A 359 43.44 -14.01 19.61
N TRP A 360 42.56 -14.65 20.39
CA TRP A 360 42.96 -15.53 21.48
C TRP A 360 43.09 -17.01 21.08
N THR A 361 42.48 -17.42 19.97
CA THR A 361 42.44 -18.81 19.53
C THR A 361 42.79 -18.94 18.05
N ARG A 362 43.53 -20.00 17.69
CA ARG A 362 43.76 -20.33 16.29
C ARG A 362 42.60 -21.18 15.78
N ILE A 363 41.72 -20.56 15.02
CA ILE A 363 40.57 -21.25 14.39
C ILE A 363 40.86 -21.61 12.94
N ALA A 364 40.44 -22.81 12.54
CA ALA A 364 40.41 -23.23 11.14
C ALA A 364 39.28 -22.50 10.39
N ALA A 365 39.38 -22.43 9.05
CA ALA A 365 38.39 -21.73 8.23
C ALA A 365 36.95 -22.24 8.42
N TRP A 366 36.75 -23.55 8.60
CA TRP A 366 35.41 -24.12 8.83
C TRP A 366 34.83 -23.77 10.21
N GLN A 367 35.68 -23.63 11.23
CA GLN A 367 35.27 -23.18 12.57
C GLN A 367 34.86 -21.72 12.53
N GLN A 368 35.58 -20.90 11.75
CA GLN A 368 35.20 -19.52 11.51
C GLN A 368 33.86 -19.42 10.77
N ILE A 369 33.61 -20.26 9.75
CA ILE A 369 32.30 -20.30 9.08
C ILE A 369 31.19 -20.58 10.10
N LEU A 370 31.36 -21.60 10.95
CA LEU A 370 30.34 -21.95 11.95
C LEU A 370 30.10 -20.81 12.94
N LEU A 371 31.17 -20.16 13.40
CA LEU A 371 31.09 -19.00 14.30
C LEU A 371 30.32 -17.85 13.66
N GLU A 372 30.72 -17.42 12.46
CA GLU A 372 30.14 -16.24 11.81
C GLU A 372 28.70 -16.47 11.37
N VAL A 373 28.37 -17.67 10.87
CA VAL A 373 26.98 -18.03 10.54
C VAL A 373 26.11 -18.01 11.80
N THR A 374 26.58 -18.58 12.90
CA THR A 374 25.83 -18.62 14.17
C THR A 374 25.57 -17.21 14.69
N LEU A 375 26.60 -16.35 14.68
CA LEU A 375 26.48 -14.97 15.12
C LEU A 375 25.60 -14.11 14.19
N ALA A 376 25.48 -14.47 12.91
CA ALA A 376 24.64 -13.77 11.96
C ALA A 376 23.14 -14.13 12.05
N ILE A 377 22.77 -15.25 12.67
CA ILE A 377 21.37 -15.74 12.72
C ILE A 377 20.38 -14.67 13.21
N PRO A 378 20.58 -13.99 14.36
CA PRO A 378 19.59 -13.01 14.86
C PRO A 378 19.35 -11.87 13.87
N ASN A 379 20.43 -11.43 13.21
CA ASN A 379 20.36 -10.35 12.23
C ASN A 379 19.66 -10.79 10.94
N LEU A 380 19.99 -11.99 10.44
CA LEU A 380 19.32 -12.58 9.29
C LEU A 380 17.82 -12.78 9.54
N LEU A 381 17.45 -13.36 10.68
CA LEU A 381 16.05 -13.57 11.02
C LEU A 381 15.28 -12.25 11.05
N PHE A 382 15.87 -11.21 11.64
CA PHE A 382 15.27 -9.88 11.66
C PHE A 382 15.02 -9.35 10.24
N LEU A 383 16.04 -9.37 9.38
CA LEU A 383 15.93 -8.88 8.00
C LEU A 383 15.01 -9.73 7.13
N PHE A 384 14.97 -11.05 7.32
CA PHE A 384 14.01 -11.91 6.65
C PHE A 384 12.57 -11.63 7.09
N VAL A 385 12.32 -11.36 8.37
CA VAL A 385 10.99 -10.95 8.84
C VAL A 385 10.57 -9.62 8.21
N ILE A 386 11.47 -8.64 8.13
CA ILE A 386 11.20 -7.37 7.43
C ILE A 386 10.90 -7.63 5.94
N ALA A 387 11.72 -8.42 5.25
CA ALA A 387 11.51 -8.76 3.85
C ALA A 387 10.17 -9.49 3.62
N ILE A 388 9.80 -10.41 4.50
CA ILE A 388 8.52 -11.13 4.44
C ILE A 388 7.36 -10.15 4.64
N LYS A 389 7.43 -9.23 5.61
CA LYS A 389 6.37 -8.25 5.85
C LYS A 389 6.20 -7.28 4.69
N ILE A 390 7.31 -6.76 4.15
CA ILE A 390 7.31 -5.90 2.96
C ILE A 390 6.67 -6.65 1.78
N ASN A 391 7.10 -7.87 1.48
CA ASN A 391 6.53 -8.64 0.37
C ASN A 391 5.07 -9.03 0.62
N THR A 392 4.70 -9.39 1.86
CA THR A 392 3.31 -9.73 2.22
C THR A 392 2.36 -8.58 1.93
N LEU A 393 2.79 -7.35 2.23
CA LEU A 393 2.03 -6.13 1.96
C LEU A 393 2.07 -5.77 0.45
N MET A 394 3.26 -5.75 -0.14
CA MET A 394 3.48 -5.12 -1.43
C MET A 394 3.11 -5.98 -2.63
N LEU A 395 3.34 -7.29 -2.59
CA LEU A 395 3.04 -8.14 -3.75
C LEU A 395 1.55 -8.06 -4.13
N PRO A 396 0.58 -8.15 -3.21
CA PRO A 396 -0.83 -7.99 -3.57
C PRO A 396 -1.23 -6.56 -3.92
N ILE A 397 -0.58 -5.54 -3.36
CA ILE A 397 -0.82 -4.12 -3.74
C ILE A 397 -0.43 -3.88 -5.19
N MET A 398 0.61 -4.53 -5.70
CA MET A 398 0.95 -4.47 -7.12
C MET A 398 -0.08 -5.14 -8.03
N GLY A 399 -0.92 -6.04 -7.50
CA GLY A 399 -2.12 -6.52 -8.20
C GLY A 399 -3.32 -5.56 -8.13
N ARG A 400 -3.12 -4.33 -7.60
CA ARG A 400 -4.12 -3.26 -7.48
C ARG A 400 -3.62 -1.92 -8.01
N THR A 401 -2.45 -1.89 -8.65
CA THR A 401 -1.89 -0.66 -9.20
C THR A 401 -2.23 -0.53 -10.68
N ILE A 402 -2.54 0.69 -11.09
CA ILE A 402 -2.75 1.08 -12.49
C ILE A 402 -1.44 1.18 -13.29
N SER A 403 -0.28 1.03 -12.64
CA SER A 403 1.03 1.08 -13.28
C SER A 403 1.13 0.06 -14.42
N THR A 404 1.76 0.45 -15.53
CA THR A 404 2.09 -0.46 -16.63
C THR A 404 3.29 -1.35 -16.32
N THR A 405 4.09 -1.03 -15.29
CA THR A 405 5.32 -1.75 -14.96
C THR A 405 5.49 -1.98 -13.43
N PRO A 406 4.50 -2.60 -12.74
CA PRO A 406 4.54 -2.83 -11.29
C PRO A 406 5.79 -3.58 -10.79
N ASP A 407 6.34 -4.47 -11.61
CA ASP A 407 7.45 -5.34 -11.22
C ASP A 407 8.74 -4.57 -10.89
N TYR A 408 8.94 -3.35 -11.43
CA TYR A 408 10.08 -2.51 -11.07
C TYR A 408 10.03 -2.03 -9.61
N LEU A 409 8.84 -1.74 -9.07
CA LEU A 409 8.71 -1.36 -7.68
C LEU A 409 8.99 -2.55 -6.75
N VAL A 410 8.52 -3.75 -7.11
CA VAL A 410 8.87 -4.99 -6.40
C VAL A 410 10.36 -5.27 -6.44
N ALA A 411 10.99 -5.04 -7.60
CA ALA A 411 12.44 -5.17 -7.76
C ALA A 411 13.19 -4.18 -6.88
N LEU A 412 12.77 -2.92 -6.82
CA LEU A 412 13.39 -1.89 -5.97
C LEU A 412 13.33 -2.25 -4.48
N LEU A 413 12.16 -2.66 -3.99
CA LEU A 413 11.97 -3.05 -2.59
C LEU A 413 12.75 -4.33 -2.23
N ASN A 414 12.77 -5.30 -3.14
CA ASN A 414 13.56 -6.53 -2.95
C ASN A 414 15.06 -6.28 -3.08
N MET A 415 15.49 -5.32 -3.92
CA MET A 415 16.88 -4.86 -3.98
C MET A 415 17.32 -4.26 -2.65
N MET A 416 16.51 -3.39 -2.04
CA MET A 416 16.82 -2.80 -0.73
C MET A 416 16.95 -3.88 0.36
N THR A 417 16.02 -4.83 0.41
CA THR A 417 16.04 -5.90 1.42
C THR A 417 17.17 -6.91 1.20
N VAL A 418 17.48 -7.31 -0.05
CA VAL A 418 18.60 -8.21 -0.33
C VAL A 418 19.97 -7.55 -0.08
N ILE A 419 20.11 -6.24 -0.35
CA ILE A 419 21.33 -5.50 0.01
C ILE A 419 21.56 -5.59 1.52
N LEU A 420 20.55 -5.27 2.33
CA LEU A 420 20.66 -5.31 3.80
C LEU A 420 20.95 -6.73 4.31
N ALA A 421 20.23 -7.73 3.80
CA ALA A 421 20.43 -9.13 4.16
C ALA A 421 21.84 -9.62 3.80
N SER A 422 22.32 -9.27 2.60
CA SER A 422 23.66 -9.67 2.13
C SER A 422 24.79 -8.99 2.90
N MET A 423 24.62 -7.72 3.29
CA MET A 423 25.61 -7.00 4.09
C MET A 423 25.88 -7.70 5.43
N SER A 424 24.86 -8.32 6.00
CA SER A 424 24.94 -9.09 7.24
C SER A 424 25.84 -10.33 7.15
N LEU A 425 26.05 -10.85 5.94
CA LEU A 425 26.90 -12.03 5.66
C LEU A 425 28.17 -11.69 4.90
N SER A 426 28.33 -10.44 4.47
CA SER A 426 29.41 -10.03 3.59
C SER A 426 30.77 -10.18 4.28
N GLY A 427 31.65 -10.95 3.65
CA GLY A 427 32.94 -11.41 4.16
C GLY A 427 32.99 -12.92 4.35
N ILE A 428 31.88 -13.57 4.75
CA ILE A 428 31.82 -15.03 4.97
C ILE A 428 32.09 -15.77 3.65
N GLU A 429 31.66 -15.21 2.52
CA GLU A 429 31.85 -15.83 1.21
C GLU A 429 33.34 -16.12 0.93
N LEU A 430 34.26 -15.29 1.45
CA LEU A 430 35.70 -15.45 1.27
C LEU A 430 36.27 -16.69 1.99
N LEU A 431 35.52 -17.33 2.89
CA LEU A 431 35.91 -18.58 3.57
C LEU A 431 35.67 -19.85 2.74
N PHE A 432 34.84 -19.79 1.70
CA PHE A 432 34.57 -20.95 0.84
C PHE A 432 35.65 -21.19 -0.21
N SER A 433 35.96 -22.46 -0.49
CA SER A 433 36.84 -22.79 -1.63
C SER A 433 36.23 -22.22 -2.92
N ARG A 434 37.03 -21.47 -3.70
CA ARG A 434 36.55 -20.85 -4.94
C ARG A 434 35.93 -21.87 -5.87
N VAL A 435 36.58 -23.01 -6.09
CA VAL A 435 36.09 -24.07 -6.98
C VAL A 435 34.72 -24.57 -6.51
N ARG A 436 34.59 -24.98 -5.24
CA ARG A 436 33.32 -25.50 -4.71
C ARG A 436 32.21 -24.46 -4.70
N LEU A 437 32.54 -23.23 -4.30
CA LEU A 437 31.60 -22.12 -4.28
C LEU A 437 31.05 -21.84 -5.69
N TRP A 438 31.92 -21.76 -6.69
CA TRP A 438 31.52 -21.51 -8.07
C TRP A 438 30.71 -22.65 -8.67
N THR A 439 31.03 -23.91 -8.38
CA THR A 439 30.21 -25.04 -8.84
C THR A 439 28.77 -24.93 -8.34
N VAL A 440 28.59 -24.63 -7.05
CA VAL A 440 27.25 -24.50 -6.44
C VAL A 440 26.56 -23.21 -6.89
N LEU A 441 27.26 -22.07 -6.87
CA LEU A 441 26.70 -20.77 -7.20
C LEU A 441 26.29 -20.69 -8.67
N THR A 442 27.09 -21.21 -9.59
CA THR A 442 26.75 -21.22 -11.03
C THR A 442 25.56 -22.13 -11.30
N LEU A 443 25.53 -23.34 -10.72
CA LEU A 443 24.39 -24.25 -10.86
C LEU A 443 23.10 -23.57 -10.40
N PHE A 444 23.13 -22.96 -9.20
CA PHE A 444 21.95 -22.33 -8.64
C PHE A 444 21.57 -21.04 -9.37
N ALA A 445 22.54 -20.25 -9.83
CA ALA A 445 22.33 -19.07 -10.66
C ALA A 445 21.64 -19.42 -11.98
N VAL A 446 22.09 -20.49 -12.65
CA VAL A 446 21.48 -20.97 -13.91
C VAL A 446 20.05 -21.40 -13.67
N VAL A 447 19.78 -22.19 -12.61
CA VAL A 447 18.41 -22.60 -12.27
C VAL A 447 17.52 -21.38 -12.00
N CYS A 448 17.98 -20.41 -11.20
CA CYS A 448 17.21 -19.21 -10.89
C CYS A 448 16.99 -18.32 -12.12
N LEU A 449 17.98 -18.23 -13.01
CA LEU A 449 17.87 -17.51 -14.26
C LEU A 449 16.82 -18.16 -15.17
N VAL A 450 16.86 -19.49 -15.33
CA VAL A 450 15.83 -20.22 -16.10
C VAL A 450 14.45 -19.98 -15.51
N VAL A 451 14.28 -20.14 -14.18
CA VAL A 451 13.01 -19.88 -13.49
C VAL A 451 12.51 -18.45 -13.71
N SER A 452 13.42 -17.48 -13.75
CA SER A 452 13.07 -16.07 -13.95
C SER A 452 12.40 -15.80 -15.29
N PHE A 453 12.63 -16.63 -16.32
CA PHE A 453 12.03 -16.49 -17.64
C PHE A 453 10.86 -17.45 -17.91
N ILE A 454 10.47 -18.30 -16.95
CA ILE A 454 9.28 -19.15 -17.09
C ILE A 454 8.02 -18.26 -17.02
N PRO A 455 7.13 -18.27 -18.03
CA PRO A 455 5.93 -17.44 -18.07
C PRO A 455 4.81 -18.04 -17.21
N PHE A 456 5.01 -18.10 -15.89
CA PHE A 456 3.96 -18.53 -14.96
C PHE A 456 2.72 -17.63 -15.10
N ASN A 457 1.53 -18.22 -15.07
CA ASN A 457 0.30 -17.44 -15.04
C ASN A 457 0.20 -16.68 -13.70
N PRO A 458 0.03 -15.34 -13.71
CA PRO A 458 -0.18 -14.56 -12.48
C PRO A 458 -1.44 -14.95 -11.72
N TYR A 459 -2.43 -15.53 -12.41
CA TYR A 459 -3.74 -15.87 -11.88
C TYR A 459 -3.94 -17.39 -11.81
N ARG A 460 -4.79 -17.82 -10.89
CA ARG A 460 -5.04 -19.25 -10.66
C ARG A 460 -6.45 -19.51 -10.11
N ASP A 461 -7.17 -20.36 -10.82
CA ASP A 461 -8.37 -21.05 -10.33
C ASP A 461 -7.95 -22.21 -9.44
N SER A 462 -7.86 -21.97 -8.14
CA SER A 462 -7.49 -23.01 -7.17
C SER A 462 -8.28 -22.87 -5.91
N ASN A 463 -8.80 -24.00 -5.43
CA ASN A 463 -9.52 -24.07 -4.15
C ASN A 463 -8.59 -23.87 -2.93
N THR A 464 -7.27 -23.99 -3.09
CA THR A 464 -6.32 -23.91 -1.97
C THR A 464 -5.49 -22.63 -1.96
N GLN A 465 -5.14 -22.10 -3.13
CA GLN A 465 -4.38 -20.85 -3.28
C GLN A 465 -4.86 -20.07 -4.52
N PRO A 466 -6.05 -19.46 -4.46
CA PRO A 466 -6.58 -18.66 -5.55
C PRO A 466 -5.78 -17.37 -5.73
N ALA A 467 -5.60 -16.96 -6.98
CA ALA A 467 -5.03 -15.67 -7.33
C ALA A 467 -5.95 -15.01 -8.36
N LEU A 468 -6.79 -14.09 -7.89
CA LEU A 468 -7.81 -13.45 -8.71
C LEU A 468 -7.26 -12.26 -9.48
N GLN A 469 -7.87 -12.02 -10.64
CA GLN A 469 -7.75 -10.79 -11.42
C GLN A 469 -8.92 -9.88 -11.08
N ARG A 470 -8.66 -8.63 -10.68
CA ARG A 470 -9.73 -7.68 -10.33
C ARG A 470 -10.22 -6.94 -11.57
N HIS A 471 -11.52 -6.77 -11.71
CA HIS A 471 -12.15 -6.08 -12.84
C HIS A 471 -13.23 -5.12 -12.34
N ALA A 472 -13.27 -3.91 -12.90
CA ALA A 472 -14.34 -2.94 -12.66
C ALA A 472 -15.03 -2.66 -14.00
N TRP A 473 -16.27 -3.13 -14.15
CA TRP A 473 -17.03 -3.07 -15.39
C TRP A 473 -18.25 -2.18 -15.21
N PHE A 474 -18.40 -1.18 -16.07
CA PHE A 474 -19.49 -0.22 -16.04
C PHE A 474 -20.34 -0.42 -17.29
N HIS A 475 -21.44 -1.15 -17.17
CA HIS A 475 -22.42 -1.28 -18.25
C HIS A 475 -23.26 -0.01 -18.28
N SER A 476 -23.05 0.80 -19.30
CA SER A 476 -23.34 2.22 -19.25
C SER A 476 -24.14 2.72 -20.43
N GLU A 477 -25.02 3.69 -20.15
CA GLU A 477 -25.71 4.50 -21.15
C GLU A 477 -25.41 5.98 -20.93
N ILE A 478 -25.11 6.69 -22.00
CA ILE A 478 -24.72 8.10 -21.98
C ILE A 478 -25.71 8.88 -22.85
N PHE A 479 -26.28 9.93 -22.28
CA PHE A 479 -27.20 10.86 -22.93
C PHE A 479 -26.56 12.25 -22.96
N THR A 480 -26.58 12.89 -24.11
CA THR A 480 -26.09 14.26 -24.27
C THR A 480 -27.22 15.16 -24.74
N TYR A 481 -27.45 16.25 -24.03
CA TYR A 481 -28.48 17.23 -24.32
C TYR A 481 -27.88 18.54 -24.79
N ASN A 482 -28.56 19.22 -25.72
CA ASN A 482 -28.22 20.59 -26.09
C ASN A 482 -28.79 21.60 -25.06
N ARG A 483 -28.51 22.88 -25.28
CA ARG A 483 -28.99 23.98 -24.43
C ARG A 483 -30.52 24.12 -24.37
N ALA A 484 -31.23 23.66 -25.40
CA ALA A 484 -32.69 23.63 -25.42
C ALA A 484 -33.28 22.44 -24.65
N GLY A 485 -32.44 21.55 -24.12
CA GLY A 485 -32.85 20.32 -23.44
C GLY A 485 -33.21 19.17 -24.38
N GLU A 486 -32.87 19.28 -25.68
CA GLU A 486 -33.13 18.23 -26.67
C GLU A 486 -31.98 17.22 -26.68
N LEU A 487 -32.31 15.93 -26.76
CA LEU A 487 -31.33 14.85 -26.86
C LEU A 487 -30.63 14.90 -28.23
N ILE A 488 -29.30 15.03 -28.23
CA ILE A 488 -28.48 15.11 -29.44
C ILE A 488 -27.66 13.86 -29.72
N ASP A 489 -27.28 13.12 -28.68
CA ASP A 489 -26.48 11.91 -28.79
C ASP A 489 -26.86 10.93 -27.68
N GLN A 490 -26.90 9.64 -28.02
CA GLN A 490 -27.18 8.55 -27.09
C GLN A 490 -26.27 7.36 -27.44
N LYS A 491 -25.42 6.98 -26.48
CA LYS A 491 -24.44 5.91 -26.64
C LYS A 491 -24.55 4.90 -25.51
N SER A 492 -24.33 3.63 -25.84
CA SER A 492 -24.28 2.54 -24.86
C SER A 492 -23.02 1.70 -25.05
N GLY A 493 -22.50 1.17 -23.95
CA GLY A 493 -21.31 0.35 -23.97
C GLY A 493 -20.92 -0.18 -22.61
N ILE A 494 -19.84 -0.95 -22.57
CA ILE A 494 -19.22 -1.37 -21.31
C ILE A 494 -17.88 -0.68 -21.21
N TRP A 495 -17.70 0.13 -20.17
CA TRP A 495 -16.39 0.64 -19.79
C TRP A 495 -15.73 -0.33 -18.81
N MET A 496 -14.57 -0.86 -19.19
CA MET A 496 -13.77 -1.76 -18.37
C MET A 496 -12.52 -1.01 -17.90
N GLY A 497 -12.54 -0.59 -16.64
CA GLY A 497 -11.45 0.16 -16.03
C GLY A 497 -10.16 -0.64 -15.94
N LYS A 498 -9.01 0.02 -16.13
CA LYS A 498 -7.71 -0.60 -15.91
C LYS A 498 -7.39 -0.67 -14.41
N THR A 499 -7.93 -1.67 -13.75
CA THR A 499 -7.70 -2.01 -12.34
C THR A 499 -6.30 -2.58 -12.06
N GLU A 500 -5.65 -3.16 -13.08
CA GLU A 500 -4.31 -3.75 -13.02
C GLU A 500 -3.70 -3.89 -14.43
N VAL A 501 -2.42 -4.28 -14.50
CA VAL A 501 -1.61 -4.25 -15.74
C VAL A 501 -2.13 -5.14 -16.88
N ASN A 502 -2.71 -6.31 -16.59
CA ASN A 502 -3.11 -7.29 -17.62
C ASN A 502 -4.61 -7.25 -17.96
N THR A 503 -5.42 -6.45 -17.26
CA THR A 503 -6.89 -6.44 -17.39
C THR A 503 -7.37 -6.18 -18.83
N PRO A 504 -6.97 -5.09 -19.50
CA PRO A 504 -7.41 -4.81 -20.87
C PRO A 504 -7.13 -5.94 -21.87
N LEU A 505 -5.89 -6.45 -21.86
CA LEU A 505 -5.44 -7.45 -22.82
C LEU A 505 -6.11 -8.82 -22.58
N ASN A 506 -6.28 -9.22 -21.32
CA ASN A 506 -6.86 -10.51 -20.97
C ASN A 506 -8.32 -10.60 -21.40
N VAL A 507 -9.13 -9.55 -21.19
CA VAL A 507 -10.55 -9.57 -21.57
C VAL A 507 -10.71 -9.77 -23.08
N LEU A 508 -10.05 -8.96 -23.90
CA LEU A 508 -10.16 -9.05 -25.36
C LEU A 508 -9.66 -10.40 -25.89
N THR A 509 -8.54 -10.90 -25.36
CA THR A 509 -7.95 -12.17 -25.81
C THR A 509 -8.85 -13.36 -25.47
N LEU A 510 -9.42 -13.38 -24.26
CA LEU A 510 -10.30 -14.46 -23.82
C LEU A 510 -11.68 -14.40 -24.49
N ALA A 511 -12.22 -13.20 -24.71
CA ALA A 511 -13.45 -13.02 -25.47
C ALA A 511 -13.29 -13.56 -26.90
N ALA A 512 -12.18 -13.22 -27.57
CA ALA A 512 -11.88 -13.74 -28.91
C ALA A 512 -11.73 -15.28 -28.93
N GLN A 513 -11.08 -15.88 -27.92
CA GLN A 513 -10.98 -17.34 -27.80
C GLN A 513 -12.34 -18.03 -27.62
N LYS A 514 -13.32 -17.33 -27.03
CA LYS A 514 -14.70 -17.81 -26.87
C LYS A 514 -15.62 -17.39 -28.01
N ASN A 515 -15.09 -16.86 -29.11
CA ASN A 515 -15.86 -16.35 -30.26
C ASN A 515 -16.84 -15.22 -29.90
N ILE A 516 -16.51 -14.41 -28.89
CA ILE A 516 -17.26 -13.20 -28.53
C ILE A 516 -16.55 -12.00 -29.15
N THR A 517 -17.21 -11.33 -30.11
CA THR A 517 -16.67 -10.14 -30.76
C THR A 517 -16.98 -8.91 -29.91
N LEU A 518 -15.94 -8.27 -29.39
CA LEU A 518 -16.03 -6.98 -28.67
C LEU A 518 -15.38 -5.89 -29.52
N GLU A 519 -16.19 -4.97 -30.03
CA GLU A 519 -15.71 -3.82 -30.80
C GLU A 519 -15.29 -2.69 -29.85
N THR A 520 -14.03 -2.29 -29.90
CA THR A 520 -13.48 -1.23 -29.03
C THR A 520 -13.76 0.15 -29.59
N ILE A 521 -14.21 1.06 -28.74
CA ILE A 521 -14.47 2.47 -29.07
C ILE A 521 -13.32 3.34 -28.56
N ASP A 522 -12.85 4.29 -29.38
CA ASP A 522 -11.93 5.32 -28.91
C ASP A 522 -12.69 6.44 -28.21
N PHE A 523 -12.70 6.41 -26.87
CA PHE A 523 -13.32 7.44 -26.04
C PHE A 523 -12.40 8.64 -25.78
N LYS A 524 -11.14 8.60 -26.23
CA LYS A 524 -10.18 9.68 -25.92
C LYS A 524 -10.52 10.99 -26.63
N SER A 525 -11.20 10.93 -27.76
CA SER A 525 -11.75 12.14 -28.43
C SER A 525 -12.69 12.91 -27.51
N ASP A 526 -13.50 12.19 -26.72
CA ASP A 526 -14.50 12.77 -25.83
C ASP A 526 -13.85 13.51 -24.64
N CYS A 527 -12.60 13.21 -24.28
CA CYS A 527 -11.83 13.97 -23.27
C CYS A 527 -11.67 15.45 -23.63
N SER A 528 -11.73 15.78 -24.92
CA SER A 528 -11.63 17.17 -25.40
C SER A 528 -12.97 17.90 -25.39
N GLU A 529 -14.08 17.20 -25.18
CA GLU A 529 -15.43 17.76 -25.29
C GLU A 529 -16.16 17.73 -23.94
N PHE A 530 -16.12 16.60 -23.26
CA PHE A 530 -16.85 16.31 -22.03
C PHE A 530 -15.94 16.15 -20.82
N THR A 531 -16.46 16.49 -19.64
CA THR A 531 -15.76 16.26 -18.36
C THR A 531 -15.53 14.76 -18.16
N TYR A 532 -14.35 14.39 -17.64
CA TYR A 532 -13.95 13.01 -17.40
C TYR A 532 -14.09 12.09 -18.63
N CYS A 533 -13.80 12.61 -19.82
CA CYS A 533 -13.82 11.85 -21.07
C CYS A 533 -15.16 11.18 -21.38
N ASN A 534 -16.26 11.78 -20.91
CA ASN A 534 -17.61 11.23 -21.05
C ASN A 534 -17.82 9.87 -20.34
N LEU A 535 -16.88 9.47 -19.47
CA LEU A 535 -16.99 8.21 -18.74
C LEU A 535 -17.95 8.35 -17.54
N PRO A 536 -18.67 7.27 -17.18
CA PRO A 536 -19.59 7.25 -16.05
C PRO A 536 -18.81 7.07 -14.75
N VAL A 537 -18.31 8.18 -14.19
CA VAL A 537 -17.45 8.22 -13.02
C VAL A 537 -18.26 8.24 -11.72
N ILE A 538 -18.12 7.20 -10.89
CA ILE A 538 -18.72 7.15 -9.53
C ILE A 538 -18.02 8.13 -8.59
N THR A 539 -16.70 8.08 -8.53
CA THR A 539 -15.87 8.95 -7.67
C THR A 539 -14.68 9.47 -8.47
N PRO A 540 -14.06 10.60 -8.10
CA PRO A 540 -12.88 11.08 -8.80
C PRO A 540 -11.77 10.02 -8.93
N ARG A 541 -11.59 9.13 -7.93
CA ARG A 541 -10.61 8.03 -8.00
C ARG A 541 -10.91 7.02 -9.12
N THR A 542 -12.17 6.85 -9.51
CA THR A 542 -12.55 5.93 -10.59
C THR A 542 -11.96 6.38 -11.93
N ILE A 543 -11.67 7.67 -12.14
CA ILE A 543 -11.00 8.14 -13.36
C ILE A 543 -9.56 7.67 -13.47
N ASP A 544 -8.90 7.34 -12.36
CA ASP A 544 -7.53 6.82 -12.37
C ASP A 544 -7.44 5.50 -13.15
N TYR A 545 -8.58 4.78 -13.30
CA TYR A 545 -8.69 3.59 -14.14
C TYR A 545 -8.83 3.90 -15.64
N GLY A 546 -9.10 5.15 -16.02
CA GLY A 546 -9.42 5.56 -17.39
C GLY A 546 -8.25 5.41 -18.35
N ASP A 547 -7.02 5.68 -17.90
CA ASP A 547 -5.83 5.61 -18.75
C ASP A 547 -5.51 4.17 -19.19
N ASN A 548 -5.71 3.91 -20.50
CA ASN A 548 -5.63 2.58 -21.11
C ASN A 548 -6.70 1.59 -20.61
N SER A 549 -7.85 2.12 -20.16
CA SER A 549 -9.09 1.33 -20.08
C SER A 549 -9.62 0.97 -21.47
N ILE A 550 -10.58 0.05 -21.51
CA ILE A 550 -11.27 -0.33 -22.74
C ILE A 550 -12.72 0.10 -22.62
N VAL A 551 -13.24 0.72 -23.67
CA VAL A 551 -14.69 0.88 -23.87
C VAL A 551 -15.08 -0.01 -25.03
N VAL A 552 -16.08 -0.86 -24.85
CA VAL A 552 -16.61 -1.72 -25.91
C VAL A 552 -18.04 -1.34 -26.23
N GLN A 553 -18.38 -1.34 -27.52
CA GLN A 553 -19.74 -1.15 -27.98
C GLN A 553 -20.60 -2.32 -27.46
N PHE A 554 -21.70 -1.98 -26.79
CA PHE A 554 -22.60 -2.96 -26.19
C PHE A 554 -24.02 -2.41 -26.11
N GLY A 555 -25.02 -3.29 -25.96
CA GLY A 555 -26.42 -2.89 -25.80
C GLY A 555 -26.64 -2.03 -24.55
N ALA A 556 -27.75 -1.29 -24.48
CA ALA A 556 -28.08 -0.47 -23.32
C ALA A 556 -28.31 -1.33 -22.06
N PRO A 557 -27.89 -0.87 -20.86
CA PRO A 557 -28.20 -1.51 -19.59
C PRO A 557 -29.70 -1.42 -19.27
N THR A 558 -30.14 -2.26 -18.33
CA THR A 558 -31.46 -2.07 -17.71
C THR A 558 -31.46 -0.73 -16.96
N VAL A 559 -32.52 0.05 -17.13
CA VAL A 559 -32.67 1.35 -16.45
C VAL A 559 -32.65 1.12 -14.93
N ALA A 560 -31.68 1.74 -14.25
CA ALA A 560 -31.55 1.62 -12.81
C ALA A 560 -32.82 2.14 -12.11
N SER A 561 -33.24 1.44 -11.06
CA SER A 561 -34.33 1.87 -10.19
C SER A 561 -33.77 2.50 -8.90
N PRO A 562 -34.31 3.64 -8.44
CA PRO A 562 -35.23 4.55 -9.14
C PRO A 562 -34.58 5.13 -10.41
N ARG A 563 -35.42 5.48 -11.40
CA ARG A 563 -34.98 6.08 -12.64
C ARG A 563 -34.15 7.35 -12.35
N PRO A 564 -32.91 7.45 -12.86
CA PRO A 564 -32.12 8.65 -12.71
C PRO A 564 -32.81 9.85 -13.37
N GLU A 565 -32.92 10.95 -12.65
CA GLU A 565 -33.48 12.21 -13.13
C GLU A 565 -32.76 13.39 -12.50
N LEU A 566 -32.39 14.38 -13.31
CA LEU A 566 -31.92 15.69 -12.89
C LEU A 566 -32.83 16.75 -13.53
N GLU A 567 -33.48 17.55 -12.69
CA GLU A 567 -34.48 18.53 -13.09
C GLU A 567 -34.06 19.93 -12.59
N LEU A 568 -34.02 20.92 -13.50
CA LEU A 568 -33.85 22.32 -13.14
C LEU A 568 -35.21 22.88 -12.67
N ILE A 569 -35.33 23.17 -11.38
CA ILE A 569 -36.57 23.69 -10.77
C ILE A 569 -36.72 25.18 -11.02
N SER A 570 -35.65 25.95 -10.80
CA SER A 570 -35.69 27.40 -10.94
C SER A 570 -34.36 27.96 -11.43
N ARG A 571 -34.44 29.02 -12.25
CA ARG A 571 -33.30 29.83 -12.71
C ARG A 571 -33.64 31.29 -12.45
N THR A 572 -32.94 31.91 -11.51
CA THR A 572 -33.14 33.32 -11.15
C THR A 572 -31.85 34.08 -11.35
N CYS A 573 -31.83 35.04 -12.28
CA CYS A 573 -30.64 35.83 -12.62
C CYS A 573 -30.93 37.33 -12.44
N GLU A 574 -30.33 37.95 -11.42
CA GLU A 574 -30.49 39.37 -11.12
C GLU A 574 -29.14 40.00 -10.74
N GLY A 575 -28.82 41.18 -11.30
CA GLY A 575 -27.65 41.97 -10.87
C GLY A 575 -26.28 41.28 -11.06
N GLY A 576 -26.12 40.42 -12.06
CA GLY A 576 -24.88 39.66 -12.29
C GLY A 576 -24.73 38.41 -11.41
N ARG A 577 -25.77 38.07 -10.63
CA ARG A 577 -25.86 36.86 -9.82
C ARG A 577 -26.92 35.95 -10.43
N CYS A 578 -26.59 34.68 -10.64
CA CYS A 578 -27.52 33.65 -11.11
C CYS A 578 -27.59 32.50 -10.11
N VAL A 579 -28.80 32.17 -9.66
CA VAL A 579 -29.07 31.02 -8.79
C VAL A 579 -29.80 29.96 -9.62
N LEU A 580 -29.24 28.75 -9.64
CA LEU A 580 -29.84 27.58 -10.27
C LEU A 580 -30.21 26.57 -9.18
N GLU A 581 -31.48 26.17 -9.13
CA GLU A 581 -31.97 25.15 -8.20
C GLU A 581 -32.29 23.86 -8.94
N PHE A 582 -31.73 22.76 -8.47
CA PHE A 582 -31.89 21.44 -9.05
C PHE A 582 -32.53 20.47 -8.08
N SER A 583 -33.35 19.58 -8.63
CA SER A 583 -33.80 18.36 -7.98
C SER A 583 -33.17 17.17 -8.69
N PHE A 584 -32.62 16.23 -7.94
CA PHE A 584 -32.12 14.97 -8.50
C PHE A 584 -32.57 13.75 -7.71
N VAL A 585 -32.74 12.64 -8.41
CA VAL A 585 -33.09 11.33 -7.83
C VAL A 585 -32.48 10.21 -8.68
N GLY A 586 -32.28 9.04 -8.06
CA GLY A 586 -31.68 7.89 -8.71
C GLY A 586 -31.29 6.77 -7.73
N PRO A 587 -30.43 5.84 -8.19
CA PRO A 587 -29.97 4.68 -7.42
C PRO A 587 -29.04 5.08 -6.25
N HIS A 588 -28.36 4.08 -5.68
CA HIS A 588 -27.57 4.21 -4.44
C HIS A 588 -26.39 5.18 -4.55
N HIS A 589 -25.79 5.30 -5.74
CA HIS A 589 -24.65 6.18 -5.97
C HIS A 589 -24.97 7.14 -7.11
N MET A 590 -24.82 8.44 -6.84
CA MET A 590 -25.03 9.50 -7.80
C MET A 590 -23.91 10.53 -7.71
N SER A 591 -23.46 11.05 -8.84
CA SER A 591 -22.46 12.10 -8.91
C SER A 591 -22.94 13.27 -9.76
N LEU A 592 -22.62 14.48 -9.31
CA LEU A 592 -22.81 15.72 -10.06
C LEU A 592 -21.44 16.34 -10.29
N VAL A 593 -21.09 16.53 -11.56
CA VAL A 593 -19.86 17.20 -11.99
C VAL A 593 -20.23 18.52 -12.62
N LEU A 594 -19.69 19.61 -12.09
CA LEU A 594 -19.96 20.97 -12.57
C LEU A 594 -18.69 21.58 -13.14
N SER A 595 -18.79 22.18 -14.33
CA SER A 595 -17.71 22.94 -14.96
C SER A 595 -18.24 24.28 -15.47
N PRO A 596 -18.17 25.36 -14.66
CA PRO A 596 -18.61 26.69 -15.07
C PRO A 596 -17.85 27.21 -16.29
N TYR A 597 -18.50 27.98 -17.16
CA TYR A 597 -17.87 28.56 -18.35
C TYR A 597 -16.86 29.67 -18.01
N PRO A 598 -15.95 30.04 -18.93
CA PRO A 598 -15.01 31.12 -18.68
C PRO A 598 -15.72 32.41 -18.27
N SER A 599 -15.20 33.10 -17.25
CA SER A 599 -15.81 34.29 -16.65
C SER A 599 -17.08 34.06 -15.81
N VAL A 600 -17.42 32.80 -15.54
CA VAL A 600 -18.46 32.41 -14.57
C VAL A 600 -17.80 31.79 -13.36
N ASN A 601 -18.12 32.30 -12.17
CA ASN A 601 -17.56 31.77 -10.91
C ASN A 601 -18.68 31.21 -10.03
N LEU A 602 -18.54 29.96 -9.59
CA LEU A 602 -19.37 29.39 -8.54
C LEU A 602 -18.93 30.00 -7.20
N THR A 603 -19.85 30.71 -6.54
CA THR A 603 -19.57 31.47 -5.31
C THR A 603 -20.04 30.74 -4.06
N SER A 604 -21.18 30.08 -4.12
CA SER A 604 -21.77 29.30 -3.02
C SER A 604 -22.70 28.21 -3.55
N TRP A 605 -23.02 27.25 -2.67
CA TRP A 605 -24.02 26.20 -2.91
C TRP A 605 -24.81 25.93 -1.62
N SER A 606 -25.89 25.15 -1.71
CA SER A 606 -26.70 24.78 -0.54
C SER A 606 -26.08 23.70 0.37
N LEU A 607 -24.89 23.18 0.03
CA LEU A 607 -24.19 22.17 0.82
C LEU A 607 -23.41 22.82 1.97
N GLU A 608 -23.21 22.08 3.07
CA GLU A 608 -22.51 22.60 4.27
C GLU A 608 -21.03 22.90 4.04
N SER A 609 -20.40 22.28 3.04
CA SER A 609 -18.98 22.45 2.75
C SER A 609 -18.69 23.77 2.05
N GLU A 610 -17.47 24.26 2.16
CA GLU A 610 -17.00 25.37 1.32
C GLU A 610 -16.86 24.91 -0.13
N VAL A 611 -17.18 25.82 -1.07
CA VAL A 611 -16.94 25.60 -2.50
C VAL A 611 -15.44 25.58 -2.76
N ARG A 612 -14.92 24.43 -3.17
CA ARG A 612 -13.52 24.26 -3.58
C ARG A 612 -13.43 23.45 -4.87
N PRO A 613 -12.67 23.90 -5.88
CA PRO A 613 -12.50 23.14 -7.10
C PRO A 613 -11.76 21.83 -6.79
N ALA A 614 -12.28 20.72 -7.32
CA ALA A 614 -11.68 19.41 -7.20
C ALA A 614 -10.57 19.22 -8.26
N ASP A 615 -10.78 19.75 -9.46
CA ASP A 615 -9.85 19.65 -10.58
C ASP A 615 -10.07 20.79 -11.60
N ARG A 616 -9.50 20.68 -12.80
CA ARG A 616 -9.73 21.58 -13.93
C ARG A 616 -10.11 20.83 -15.20
N PHE A 617 -10.99 21.42 -16.00
CA PHE A 617 -11.36 20.93 -17.32
C PHE A 617 -11.31 22.10 -18.33
N LYS A 618 -10.42 22.02 -19.34
CA LYS A 618 -10.15 23.13 -20.28
C LYS A 618 -9.83 24.45 -19.57
N ASP A 619 -8.97 24.37 -18.54
CA ASP A 619 -8.64 25.49 -17.63
C ASP A 619 -9.81 26.06 -16.81
N ARG A 620 -11.02 25.51 -16.93
CA ARG A 620 -12.19 25.84 -16.12
C ARG A 620 -12.16 25.05 -14.81
N PRO A 621 -12.59 25.64 -13.67
CA PRO A 621 -12.69 24.89 -12.42
C PRO A 621 -13.72 23.77 -12.55
N LEU A 622 -13.39 22.59 -12.04
CA LEU A 622 -14.27 21.44 -11.99
C LEU A 622 -14.63 21.12 -10.54
N TYR A 623 -15.92 20.96 -10.26
CA TYR A 623 -16.45 20.62 -8.95
C TYR A 623 -17.09 19.23 -9.02
N PHE A 624 -16.90 18.42 -7.99
CA PHE A 624 -17.45 17.07 -7.89
C PHE A 624 -18.26 16.94 -6.62
N ILE A 625 -19.50 16.49 -6.75
CA ILE A 625 -20.39 16.18 -5.63
C ILE A 625 -20.75 14.70 -5.74
N HIS A 626 -20.43 13.95 -4.68
CA HIS A 626 -20.83 12.54 -4.56
C HIS A 626 -21.98 12.42 -3.57
N TYR A 627 -23.05 11.74 -3.98
CA TYR A 627 -24.14 11.35 -3.11
C TYR A 627 -24.23 9.83 -3.07
N GLY A 628 -24.07 9.26 -1.88
CA GLY A 628 -24.29 7.85 -1.63
C GLY A 628 -25.40 7.65 -0.61
N ARG A 629 -26.25 6.64 -0.82
CA ARG A 629 -27.25 6.21 0.14
C ARG A 629 -27.26 4.70 0.27
N ASN A 630 -27.48 4.24 1.49
CA ASN A 630 -27.73 2.83 1.79
C ASN A 630 -29.03 2.74 2.58
N THR A 631 -30.16 2.72 1.87
CA THR A 631 -31.50 2.53 2.45
C THR A 631 -32.19 1.37 1.76
N TYR A 632 -32.96 0.62 2.54
CA TYR A 632 -33.88 -0.43 2.08
C TYR A 632 -35.24 0.14 1.67
N ASP A 633 -35.44 1.45 1.77
CA ASP A 633 -36.69 2.11 1.42
C ASP A 633 -36.95 2.06 -0.09
N GLU A 634 -38.13 1.58 -0.47
CA GLU A 634 -38.59 1.54 -1.87
C GLU A 634 -38.89 2.94 -2.43
N VAL A 635 -39.24 3.89 -1.54
CA VAL A 635 -39.54 5.28 -1.90
C VAL A 635 -38.32 6.16 -1.64
N VAL A 636 -37.88 6.83 -2.68
CA VAL A 636 -36.63 7.61 -2.67
C VAL A 636 -36.96 9.06 -2.89
N GLU A 637 -36.74 9.87 -1.87
CA GLU A 637 -36.97 11.31 -1.95
C GLU A 637 -36.01 11.98 -2.92
N LYS A 638 -36.56 12.86 -3.76
CA LYS A 638 -35.80 13.81 -4.57
C LYS A 638 -34.93 14.69 -3.66
N LYS A 639 -33.66 14.88 -4.01
CA LYS A 639 -32.73 15.74 -3.28
C LYS A 639 -32.60 17.09 -3.99
N LEU A 640 -32.63 18.15 -3.19
CA LEU A 640 -32.53 19.53 -3.66
C LEU A 640 -31.11 20.05 -3.47
N VAL A 641 -30.58 20.72 -4.49
CA VAL A 641 -29.31 21.43 -4.41
C VAL A 641 -29.41 22.74 -5.18
N SER A 642 -28.88 23.82 -4.61
CA SER A 642 -28.79 25.10 -5.29
C SER A 642 -27.34 25.54 -5.47
N PHE A 643 -27.08 26.20 -6.60
CA PHE A 643 -25.77 26.70 -6.99
C PHE A 643 -25.87 28.18 -7.34
N GLU A 644 -24.96 28.98 -6.79
CA GLU A 644 -24.92 30.42 -7.01
C GLU A 644 -23.69 30.83 -7.81
N PHE A 645 -23.93 31.41 -8.97
CA PHE A 645 -22.92 31.84 -9.91
C PHE A 645 -22.86 33.36 -10.04
N GLN A 646 -21.64 33.89 -10.08
CA GLN A 646 -21.37 35.24 -10.56
C GLN A 646 -21.19 35.17 -12.08
N VAL A 647 -22.00 35.93 -12.82
CA VAL A 647 -22.01 35.97 -14.30
C VAL A 647 -21.87 37.40 -14.82
N LEU A 648 -21.23 37.57 -15.98
CA LEU A 648 -21.19 38.84 -16.71
C LEU A 648 -22.44 39.05 -17.58
N ASN A 649 -22.93 37.96 -18.19
CA ASN A 649 -24.10 37.96 -19.06
C ASN A 649 -24.96 36.73 -18.77
N SER A 650 -26.22 36.94 -18.42
CA SER A 650 -27.16 35.86 -18.07
C SER A 650 -27.66 35.05 -19.28
N SER A 651 -27.39 35.53 -20.50
CA SER A 651 -27.81 34.90 -21.76
C SER A 651 -26.78 33.91 -22.32
N ASP A 652 -25.58 33.88 -21.77
CA ASP A 652 -24.53 32.94 -22.15
C ASP A 652 -24.68 31.62 -21.34
N PRO A 653 -24.10 30.50 -21.82
CA PRO A 653 -24.07 29.27 -21.04
C PRO A 653 -23.30 29.50 -19.73
N ILE A 654 -23.88 29.06 -18.62
CA ILE A 654 -23.37 29.28 -17.27
C ILE A 654 -22.47 28.10 -16.87
N VAL A 655 -22.95 26.87 -17.06
CA VAL A 655 -22.29 25.68 -16.51
C VAL A 655 -22.60 24.41 -17.32
N ASP A 656 -21.57 23.60 -17.55
CA ASP A 656 -21.74 22.21 -17.97
C ASP A 656 -21.98 21.35 -16.74
N ILE A 657 -23.06 20.56 -16.73
CA ILE A 657 -23.36 19.61 -15.65
C ILE A 657 -23.39 18.20 -16.22
N ALA A 658 -22.58 17.32 -15.64
CA ALA A 658 -22.72 15.88 -15.86
C ALA A 658 -23.30 15.21 -14.61
N PHE A 659 -24.46 14.59 -14.77
CA PHE A 659 -25.10 13.77 -13.75
C PHE A 659 -24.85 12.31 -14.06
N SER A 660 -24.23 11.57 -13.15
CA SER A 660 -24.08 10.12 -13.28
C SER A 660 -24.80 9.40 -12.15
N ALA A 661 -25.39 8.27 -12.47
CA ALA A 661 -26.15 7.42 -11.57
C ALA A 661 -25.67 5.99 -11.72
N HIS A 662 -25.42 5.33 -10.60
CA HIS A 662 -24.77 4.03 -10.56
C HIS A 662 -25.47 3.09 -9.59
N ARG A 663 -25.66 1.86 -10.05
CA ARG A 663 -26.22 0.77 -9.27
C ARG A 663 -25.27 -0.42 -9.24
N THR A 664 -24.73 -0.68 -8.06
CA THR A 664 -23.67 -1.66 -7.79
C THR A 664 -24.22 -3.02 -7.31
N ASP A 665 -25.49 -3.12 -6.93
CA ASP A 665 -26.15 -4.31 -6.37
C ASP A 665 -27.10 -5.01 -7.36
N SER A 666 -26.75 -5.02 -8.65
CA SER A 666 -27.68 -5.20 -9.76
C SER A 666 -27.53 -6.51 -10.55
N GLU A 667 -26.93 -7.57 -9.98
CA GLU A 667 -26.72 -8.85 -10.69
C GLU A 667 -28.01 -9.43 -11.29
N ASN A 668 -29.15 -9.23 -10.62
CA ASN A 668 -30.47 -9.68 -11.09
C ASN A 668 -31.08 -8.78 -12.18
N GLU A 669 -30.52 -7.59 -12.40
CA GLU A 669 -30.98 -6.59 -13.37
C GLU A 669 -30.07 -6.53 -14.61
N PHE A 670 -29.04 -7.36 -14.69
CA PHE A 670 -28.21 -7.47 -15.89
C PHE A 670 -29.03 -7.94 -17.08
N THR A 671 -28.75 -7.36 -18.25
CA THR A 671 -29.37 -7.85 -19.49
C THR A 671 -28.89 -9.28 -19.77
N PRO A 672 -29.69 -10.12 -20.45
CA PRO A 672 -29.28 -11.49 -20.77
C PRO A 672 -27.93 -11.56 -21.49
N GLU A 673 -27.63 -10.60 -22.37
CA GLU A 673 -26.38 -10.52 -23.12
C GLU A 673 -25.20 -10.17 -22.21
N PHE A 674 -25.37 -9.20 -21.30
CA PHE A 674 -24.33 -8.82 -20.34
C PHE A 674 -24.02 -9.98 -19.38
N LYS A 675 -25.06 -10.67 -18.91
CA LYS A 675 -24.92 -11.86 -18.08
C LYS A 675 -24.20 -13.00 -18.82
N ALA A 676 -24.52 -13.23 -20.09
CA ALA A 676 -23.81 -14.22 -20.90
C ALA A 676 -22.32 -13.89 -21.08
N LEU A 677 -21.97 -12.61 -21.26
CA LEU A 677 -20.58 -12.16 -21.30
C LEU A 677 -19.87 -12.38 -19.96
N PHE A 678 -20.54 -12.05 -18.85
CA PHE A 678 -20.03 -12.22 -17.49
C PHE A 678 -19.76 -13.70 -17.19
N ASP A 679 -20.73 -14.59 -17.45
CA ASP A 679 -20.64 -16.04 -17.24
C ASP A 679 -19.61 -16.71 -18.19
N ALA A 680 -19.26 -16.06 -19.29
CA ALA A 680 -18.22 -16.52 -20.20
C ALA A 680 -16.80 -16.23 -19.68
N MET A 681 -16.60 -15.36 -18.70
CA MET A 681 -15.27 -15.09 -18.15
C MET A 681 -14.79 -16.22 -17.22
N PRO A 682 -13.47 -16.42 -17.05
CA PRO A 682 -12.96 -17.47 -16.17
C PRO A 682 -13.17 -17.12 -14.69
N ASP A 683 -13.22 -18.14 -13.82
CA ASP A 683 -13.53 -17.97 -12.39
C ASP A 683 -12.55 -17.03 -11.66
N TYR A 684 -11.28 -16.96 -12.07
CA TYR A 684 -10.31 -16.07 -11.44
C TYR A 684 -10.61 -14.60 -11.72
N PHE A 685 -11.52 -14.25 -12.63
CA PHE A 685 -12.00 -12.88 -12.77
C PHE A 685 -12.94 -12.54 -11.61
N ASN A 686 -12.50 -11.60 -10.77
CA ASN A 686 -13.35 -10.96 -9.78
C ASN A 686 -13.92 -9.67 -10.39
N ILE A 687 -15.07 -9.79 -11.05
CA ILE A 687 -15.73 -8.70 -11.75
C ILE A 687 -16.69 -7.98 -10.80
N GLU A 688 -16.38 -6.72 -10.53
CA GLU A 688 -17.30 -5.77 -9.93
C GLU A 688 -18.02 -5.03 -11.06
N ALA A 689 -19.27 -5.43 -11.32
CA ALA A 689 -20.09 -4.88 -12.38
C ALA A 689 -21.07 -3.83 -11.83
N THR A 690 -21.19 -2.71 -12.54
CA THR A 690 -22.04 -1.58 -12.17
C THR A 690 -22.91 -1.18 -13.36
N LEU A 691 -24.23 -1.10 -13.15
CA LEU A 691 -25.11 -0.45 -14.12
C LEU A 691 -25.01 1.06 -13.94
N SER A 692 -24.74 1.77 -15.04
CA SER A 692 -24.50 3.21 -14.99
C SER A 692 -25.29 3.97 -16.04
N SER A 693 -25.71 5.18 -15.69
CA SER A 693 -26.27 6.13 -16.63
C SER A 693 -25.60 7.48 -16.42
N ARG A 694 -25.23 8.14 -17.52
CA ARG A 694 -24.64 9.47 -17.50
C ARG A 694 -25.44 10.42 -18.39
N PHE A 695 -25.68 11.62 -17.89
CA PHE A 695 -26.45 12.65 -18.57
C PHE A 695 -25.61 13.93 -18.60
N ASN A 696 -25.28 14.41 -19.80
CA ASN A 696 -24.54 15.65 -20.00
C ASN A 696 -25.52 16.78 -20.38
N TYR A 697 -25.51 17.86 -19.61
CA TYR A 697 -26.36 19.03 -19.78
C TYR A 697 -25.54 20.31 -19.91
N VAL A 698 -26.09 21.28 -20.64
CA VAL A 698 -25.55 22.63 -20.78
C VAL A 698 -26.65 23.62 -20.35
N PHE A 699 -26.40 24.41 -19.30
CA PHE A 699 -27.39 25.34 -18.72
C PHE A 699 -27.04 26.82 -18.92
#